data_AF-A0A182X607-F1
#
_entry.id   AF-A0A182X607-F1
#
_cell.length_a   1.000
_cell.length_b   1.000
_cell.length_c   1.000
_cell.angle_alpha   90.00
_cell.angle_beta   90.00
_cell.angle_gamma   90.00
#
_symmetry.space_group_name_H-M   'P 1'
#
loop_
_entity.id
_entity.type
_entity.pdbx_description
1 polymer ?
#
loop_
_entity_poly.entity_id
_entity_poly.type
_entity_poly.pdbx_seq_one_letter_code
_entity_poly.pdbx_strand_id
1 'polypeptide(L)'
;MGVVNKRLNFELRTIIESERYPTEVRVEAVNVFRRSDCTRTKDYFLKLYSTFLLDVEVRIAAYLQAMRCPDHLSVRLIKNVLKTEEVKQVGSFVWSHLTNLAKNPEESSRQKRAAVERLPQVIARQIQEDVDRLGFQLKGNFDKPQVTIGVKIFGNDLNYYTDGLEIFSKVNQRKKLASLFDGKESSYTKSSVFLDTSYDVPLSSGMPLALGLVGASSVDLRLTGKIRAFDYTRWLIDIEGKLKPSITMDITASMRSDLMHASTAIKAKTNLYSNSAWAAHLKLRGTDQAVLQVSLPQERNDIFSIRSEMFVLTERRELQQAGIERRYSNSTCTWPYINQAIGLKMCTNYSLPDVSNTGKDVEVPSLILSGPVNFDVSLEKADPTAKMFVLKYSWAERQNQTIVGVVFETPNSQIPRIFRANITNEVQRKTASMSFVNGNISHKAIGMYINNPNQQQVEMSLNVNDRKYLALELHLNKTDTRNGRMYYPSFYLSVNNERIAGLGGQVNQTAKNNISQWDYMIMFETKRVRTKTIGYVSVSHNMTYMIHNSMEYRFIGSTTERLVINALAEMALKEVLMYRANFDLRSSAYPHFDVALNGTLLDGMGHLDFTLLHNNAPDLRDEKYRTTLKMIFARDNPYRSQLILTPNSQQLIGGSAEQTDPTERTTLSVEMTRPRSKIDVKGMIVHENMLQKGVDHTVRLLVRYAPKREVIGVGSFSMPRSQRFWLESRFNLTVPGFHPCTATLRLTENSTKDHQFDFKGVWFTEHAANVSGWYKDRSSNVKYYHYAKLAAQIGLTNSTRELFGVMKYIQDEHDNRLSINAMFEKKPYGIILQHTQQIANGTKSYAMVQWKDE
;
A
#
# COMPACT_ATOMS: atom_id res chain seq x y z
N MET A 1 39.50 21.20 26.86
CA MET A 1 39.75 19.78 27.22
C MET A 1 39.49 19.60 28.70
N GLY A 2 38.94 18.45 29.12
CA GLY A 2 38.84 18.10 30.54
C GLY A 2 40.18 17.62 31.08
N VAL A 3 40.57 18.06 32.27
CA VAL A 3 41.85 17.70 32.90
C VAL A 3 41.61 16.64 33.97
N VAL A 4 42.22 15.45 33.81
CA VAL A 4 42.21 14.39 34.83
C VAL A 4 43.57 14.40 35.53
N ASN A 5 43.59 14.79 36.81
CA ASN A 5 44.82 14.78 37.61
C ASN A 5 45.28 13.33 37.90
N LYS A 6 46.59 13.11 38.12
CA LYS A 6 47.21 11.80 38.40
C LYS A 6 46.51 11.04 39.53
N ARG A 7 46.16 11.73 40.64
CA ARG A 7 45.44 11.12 41.78
C ARG A 7 44.06 10.62 41.37
N LEU A 8 43.31 11.43 40.62
CA LEU A 8 41.97 11.06 40.13
C LEU A 8 42.06 9.91 39.12
N ASN A 9 43.07 9.89 38.25
CA ASN A 9 43.31 8.79 37.30
C ASN A 9 43.53 7.46 38.05
N PHE A 10 44.32 7.46 39.13
CA PHE A 10 44.56 6.27 39.94
C PHE A 10 43.26 5.73 40.58
N GLU A 11 42.46 6.61 41.18
CA GLU A 11 41.16 6.24 41.75
C GLU A 11 40.20 5.69 40.68
N LEU A 12 40.09 6.38 39.54
CA LEU A 12 39.23 5.94 38.44
C LEU A 12 39.63 4.56 37.90
N ARG A 13 40.92 4.27 37.74
CA ARG A 13 41.39 2.94 37.31
C ARG A 13 41.05 1.86 38.33
N THR A 14 41.21 2.18 39.62
CA THR A 14 40.85 1.28 40.73
C THR A 14 39.35 0.96 40.70
N ILE A 15 38.51 1.96 40.42
CA ILE A 15 37.07 1.77 40.28
C ILE A 15 36.75 0.89 39.07
N ILE A 16 37.32 1.20 37.89
CA ILE A 16 37.04 0.47 36.64
C ILE A 16 37.39 -1.02 36.74
N GLU A 17 38.52 -1.36 37.36
CA GLU A 17 39.03 -2.73 37.43
C GLU A 17 38.44 -3.55 38.58
N SER A 18 37.94 -2.92 39.64
CA SER A 18 37.44 -3.63 40.82
C SER A 18 35.98 -4.05 40.67
N GLU A 19 35.71 -5.36 40.77
CA GLU A 19 34.35 -5.93 40.84
C GLU A 19 33.58 -5.56 42.12
N ARG A 20 34.24 -4.88 43.08
CA ARG A 20 33.58 -4.39 44.30
C ARG A 20 32.59 -3.26 44.02
N TYR A 21 32.72 -2.59 42.87
CA TYR A 21 31.83 -1.51 42.46
C TYR A 21 30.79 -2.02 41.45
N PRO A 22 29.54 -1.54 41.51
CA PRO A 22 28.51 -1.87 40.52
C PRO A 22 28.96 -1.52 39.09
N THR A 23 28.54 -2.33 38.12
CA THR A 23 28.91 -2.18 36.70
C THR A 23 28.59 -0.79 36.16
N GLU A 24 27.49 -0.17 36.59
CA GLU A 24 27.09 1.17 36.17
C GLU A 24 28.13 2.23 36.60
N VAL A 25 28.64 2.12 37.83
CA VAL A 25 29.66 3.04 38.37
C VAL A 25 30.98 2.87 37.62
N ARG A 26 31.31 1.63 37.24
CA ARG A 26 32.51 1.29 36.48
C ARG A 26 32.45 1.86 35.06
N VAL A 27 31.30 1.76 34.40
CA VAL A 27 31.05 2.36 33.07
C VAL A 27 31.13 3.89 33.14
N GLU A 28 30.56 4.52 34.18
CA GLU A 28 30.67 5.97 34.34
C GLU A 28 32.12 6.43 34.62
N ALA A 29 32.89 5.64 35.39
CA ALA A 29 34.31 5.90 35.57
C ALA A 29 35.09 5.85 34.24
N VAL A 30 34.70 4.97 33.29
CA VAL A 30 35.21 4.99 31.91
C VAL A 30 34.76 6.25 31.16
N ASN A 31 33.51 6.69 31.31
CA ASN A 31 32.96 7.88 30.65
C ASN A 31 33.63 9.20 31.11
N VAL A 32 34.20 9.27 32.32
CA VAL A 32 34.96 10.44 32.79
C VAL A 32 36.12 10.77 31.84
N PHE A 33 36.76 9.77 31.25
CA PHE A 33 37.87 9.95 30.31
C PHE A 33 37.45 10.47 28.92
N ARG A 34 36.15 10.66 28.68
CA ARG A 34 35.61 11.12 27.39
C ARG A 34 36.20 12.49 26.98
N ARG A 35 36.48 13.36 27.94
CA ARG A 35 36.98 14.73 27.69
C ARG A 35 38.48 14.90 27.95
N SER A 36 39.15 13.85 28.41
CA SER A 36 40.61 13.85 28.57
C SER A 36 41.33 13.55 27.26
N ASP A 37 42.63 13.78 27.24
CA ASP A 37 43.49 13.43 26.10
C ASP A 37 43.47 11.91 25.86
N CYS A 38 42.70 11.52 24.85
CA CYS A 38 42.48 10.15 24.40
C CYS A 38 43.79 9.42 24.03
N THR A 39 44.82 10.14 23.55
CA THR A 39 46.07 9.50 23.09
C THR A 39 46.83 8.87 24.25
N ARG A 40 46.74 9.46 25.45
CA ARG A 40 47.41 9.00 26.67
C ARG A 40 46.72 7.81 27.35
N THR A 41 45.43 7.62 27.09
CA THR A 41 44.62 6.59 27.76
C THR A 41 44.16 5.47 26.84
N LYS A 42 44.39 5.59 25.53
CA LYS A 42 44.00 4.61 24.51
C LYS A 42 44.48 3.19 24.83
N ASP A 43 45.76 3.01 25.14
CA ASP A 43 46.34 1.67 25.37
C ASP A 43 45.77 0.99 26.62
N TYR A 44 45.47 1.79 27.64
CA TYR A 44 44.78 1.33 28.84
C TYR A 44 43.38 0.77 28.51
N PHE A 45 42.58 1.52 27.75
CA PHE A 45 41.23 1.08 27.37
C PHE A 45 41.24 -0.08 26.36
N LEU A 46 42.24 -0.16 25.49
CA LEU A 46 42.43 -1.33 24.63
C LEU A 46 42.71 -2.60 25.44
N LYS A 47 43.51 -2.51 26.50
CA LYS A 47 43.78 -3.63 27.41
C LYS A 47 42.51 -4.10 28.12
N LEU A 48 41.68 -3.17 28.60
CA LEU A 48 40.40 -3.50 29.22
C LEU A 48 39.44 -4.17 28.23
N TYR A 49 39.34 -3.63 27.01
CA TYR A 49 38.55 -4.24 25.94
C TYR A 49 39.00 -5.68 25.62
N SER A 50 40.31 -5.93 25.57
CA SER A 50 40.87 -7.27 25.30
C SER A 50 40.77 -8.26 26.47
N THR A 51 40.31 -7.85 27.64
CA THR A 51 40.24 -8.72 28.83
C THR A 51 38.85 -9.36 28.93
N PHE A 52 38.73 -10.63 28.54
CA PHE A 52 37.45 -11.36 28.50
C PHE A 52 36.79 -11.58 29.87
N LEU A 53 37.54 -11.45 30.96
CA LEU A 53 37.04 -11.60 32.33
C LEU A 53 36.25 -10.38 32.85
N LEU A 54 36.29 -9.25 32.14
CA LEU A 54 35.58 -8.04 32.55
C LEU A 54 34.13 -8.05 32.06
N ASP A 55 33.26 -7.36 32.80
CA ASP A 55 31.86 -7.15 32.42
C ASP A 55 31.71 -6.57 31.01
N VAL A 56 30.70 -7.07 30.31
CA VAL A 56 30.38 -6.73 28.92
C VAL A 56 30.25 -5.22 28.70
N GLU A 57 29.55 -4.53 29.60
CA GLU A 57 29.32 -3.08 29.49
C GLU A 57 30.60 -2.27 29.68
N VAL A 58 31.49 -2.69 30.59
CA VAL A 58 32.79 -2.06 30.81
C VAL A 58 33.69 -2.26 29.59
N ARG A 59 33.67 -3.45 28.98
CA ARG A 59 34.44 -3.74 27.75
C ARG A 59 33.94 -2.93 26.56
N ILE A 60 32.63 -2.79 26.39
CA ILE A 60 32.03 -1.95 25.34
C ILE A 60 32.36 -0.47 25.57
N ALA A 61 32.25 0.03 26.80
CA ALA A 61 32.62 1.40 27.14
C ALA A 61 34.12 1.67 26.89
N ALA A 62 34.99 0.72 27.25
CA ALA A 62 36.43 0.80 26.99
C ALA A 62 36.74 0.82 25.50
N TYR A 63 36.08 -0.03 24.70
CA TYR A 63 36.17 0.01 23.24
C TYR A 63 35.80 1.38 22.67
N LEU A 64 34.68 1.97 23.10
CA LEU A 64 34.24 3.29 22.65
C LEU A 64 35.26 4.38 23.03
N GLN A 65 35.88 4.30 24.20
CA GLN A 65 36.93 5.23 24.59
C GLN A 65 38.20 5.08 23.74
N ALA A 66 38.63 3.86 23.43
CA ALA A 66 39.76 3.61 22.54
C ALA A 66 39.49 4.13 21.11
N MET A 67 38.26 4.02 20.62
CA MET A 67 37.84 4.46 19.28
C MET A 67 37.66 5.97 19.12
N ARG A 68 37.85 6.78 20.17
CA ARG A 68 37.83 8.25 20.04
C ARG A 68 39.00 8.78 19.23
N CYS A 69 40.19 8.21 19.44
CA CYS A 69 41.43 8.57 18.74
C CYS A 69 42.13 7.30 18.22
N PRO A 70 41.52 6.63 17.24
CA PRO A 70 42.03 5.38 16.73
C PRO A 70 43.28 5.64 15.88
N ASP A 71 44.19 4.68 15.90
CA ASP A 71 45.35 4.59 15.03
C ASP A 71 45.41 3.19 14.42
N HIS A 72 46.31 3.00 13.45
CA HIS A 72 46.42 1.73 12.74
C HIS A 72 46.63 0.52 13.67
N LEU A 73 47.42 0.69 14.74
CA LEU A 73 47.71 -0.39 15.70
C LEU A 73 46.51 -0.72 16.58
N SER A 74 45.80 0.28 17.10
CA SER A 74 44.60 0.05 17.92
C SER A 74 43.47 -0.63 17.15
N VAL A 75 43.22 -0.23 15.90
CA VAL A 75 42.19 -0.86 15.05
C VAL A 75 42.58 -2.31 14.71
N ARG A 76 43.86 -2.58 14.45
CA ARG A 76 44.36 -3.93 14.22
C ARG A 76 44.19 -4.82 15.45
N LEU A 77 44.49 -4.30 16.64
CA LEU A 77 44.29 -5.02 17.90
C LEU A 77 42.79 -5.31 18.12
N ILE A 78 41.93 -4.31 17.91
CA ILE A 78 40.47 -4.45 18.02
C ILE A 78 39.96 -5.57 17.12
N LYS A 79 40.42 -5.61 15.87
CA LYS A 79 40.09 -6.66 14.90
C LYS A 79 40.55 -8.05 15.34
N ASN A 80 41.74 -8.16 15.93
CA ASN A 80 42.26 -9.44 16.42
C ASN A 80 41.47 -9.97 17.63
N VAL A 81 41.15 -9.09 18.58
CA VAL A 81 40.28 -9.43 19.72
C VAL A 81 38.91 -9.84 19.23
N LEU A 82 38.33 -9.12 18.26
CA LEU A 82 37.01 -9.44 17.70
C LEU A 82 36.95 -10.83 17.04
N LYS A 83 38.04 -11.31 16.43
CA LYS A 83 38.12 -12.67 15.85
C LYS A 83 38.10 -13.79 16.88
N THR A 84 38.50 -13.48 18.11
CA THR A 84 38.61 -14.44 19.22
C THR A 84 37.59 -14.11 20.32
N GLU A 85 36.60 -13.28 20.00
CA GLU A 85 35.61 -12.82 20.96
C GLU A 85 34.60 -13.92 21.29
N GLU A 86 34.63 -14.40 22.53
CA GLU A 86 33.70 -15.39 23.04
C GLU A 86 32.36 -14.74 23.44
N VAL A 87 32.37 -13.45 23.82
CA VAL A 87 31.18 -12.74 24.28
C VAL A 87 30.48 -12.03 23.11
N LYS A 88 29.43 -12.68 22.61
CA LYS A 88 28.65 -12.26 21.43
C LYS A 88 28.09 -10.83 21.49
N GLN A 89 27.77 -10.32 22.69
CA GLN A 89 27.28 -8.94 22.86
C GLN A 89 28.37 -7.89 22.58
N VAL A 90 29.61 -8.14 23.02
CA VAL A 90 30.75 -7.28 22.69
C VAL A 90 31.04 -7.37 21.20
N GLY A 91 31.07 -8.59 20.66
CA GLY A 91 31.37 -8.83 19.25
C GLY A 91 30.39 -8.15 18.28
N SER A 92 29.08 -8.31 18.52
CA SER A 92 28.03 -7.70 17.69
C SER A 92 28.01 -6.17 17.75
N PHE A 93 28.21 -5.58 18.94
CA PHE A 93 28.28 -4.13 19.10
C PHE A 93 29.48 -3.54 18.36
N VAL A 94 30.68 -4.09 18.58
CA VAL A 94 31.93 -3.64 17.95
C VAL A 94 31.84 -3.80 16.43
N TRP A 95 31.30 -4.92 15.96
CA TRP A 95 31.08 -5.17 14.54
C TRP A 95 30.16 -4.13 13.89
N SER A 96 28.98 -3.91 14.48
CA SER A 96 27.98 -2.96 13.96
C SER A 96 28.54 -1.54 13.94
N HIS A 97 29.23 -1.13 15.01
CA HIS A 97 29.87 0.18 15.08
C HIS A 97 30.96 0.37 14.02
N LEU A 98 31.86 -0.60 13.84
CA LEU A 98 32.88 -0.55 12.78
C LEU A 98 32.27 -0.55 11.37
N THR A 99 31.20 -1.32 11.16
CA THR A 99 30.47 -1.38 9.88
C THR A 99 29.79 -0.06 9.56
N ASN A 100 29.14 0.57 10.54
CA ASN A 100 28.50 1.87 10.37
C ASN A 100 29.52 2.97 10.10
N LEU A 101 30.68 2.94 10.77
CA LEU A 101 31.80 3.84 10.50
C LEU A 101 32.37 3.66 9.09
N ALA A 102 32.34 2.44 8.55
CA ALA A 102 32.76 2.17 7.17
C ALA A 102 31.75 2.66 6.12
N LYS A 103 30.45 2.77 6.47
CA LYS A 103 29.36 3.15 5.56
C LYS A 103 29.08 4.64 5.48
N ASN A 104 29.29 5.43 6.55
CA ASN A 104 28.95 6.86 6.59
C ASN A 104 30.20 7.77 6.45
N PRO A 105 30.38 8.45 5.31
CA PRO A 105 31.59 9.21 5.03
C PRO A 105 31.52 10.66 5.54
N GLU A 106 31.55 10.91 6.85
CA GLU A 106 31.82 12.27 7.35
C GLU A 106 33.33 12.58 7.31
N GLU A 107 33.66 13.85 7.01
CA GLU A 107 34.97 14.33 6.57
C GLU A 107 36.08 14.25 7.63
N SER A 108 35.74 14.22 8.93
CA SER A 108 36.71 14.04 10.03
C SER A 108 37.33 12.62 10.10
N SER A 109 36.89 11.71 9.23
CA SER A 109 37.20 10.28 9.27
C SER A 109 38.41 9.86 8.42
N ARG A 110 39.09 10.77 7.70
CA ARG A 110 40.19 10.40 6.77
C ARG A 110 41.32 9.60 7.43
N GLN A 111 41.71 9.92 8.67
CA GLN A 111 42.70 9.13 9.43
C GLN A 111 42.14 7.78 9.93
N LYS A 112 40.82 7.69 10.17
CA LYS A 112 40.14 6.45 10.60
C LYS A 112 39.98 5.45 9.45
N ARG A 113 39.86 5.93 8.19
CA ARG A 113 39.66 5.11 6.98
C ARG A 113 40.84 4.19 6.65
N ALA A 114 42.07 4.70 6.74
CA ALA A 114 43.28 3.94 6.40
C ALA A 114 43.50 2.68 7.28
N ALA A 115 42.91 2.65 8.48
CA ALA A 115 43.00 1.51 9.40
C ALA A 115 41.87 0.47 9.24
N VAL A 116 40.74 0.86 8.62
CA VAL A 116 39.51 0.04 8.52
C VAL A 116 39.41 -0.69 7.15
N GLU A 117 40.17 -0.28 6.15
CA GLU A 117 40.08 -0.67 4.73
C GLU A 117 40.43 -2.14 4.35
N ARG A 118 40.42 -3.10 5.28
CA ARG A 118 40.60 -4.53 4.97
C ARG A 118 39.63 -5.44 5.70
N LEU A 119 38.34 -5.25 5.46
CA LEU A 119 37.29 -6.19 5.86
C LEU A 119 36.60 -6.76 4.60
N PRO A 120 36.90 -8.02 4.22
CA PRO A 120 36.21 -8.69 3.12
C PRO A 120 34.73 -8.89 3.46
N GLN A 121 33.83 -8.49 2.55
CA GLN A 121 32.38 -8.65 2.68
C GLN A 121 31.93 -10.12 2.91
N VAL A 122 32.76 -11.10 2.59
CA VAL A 122 32.49 -12.53 2.78
C VAL A 122 32.51 -12.93 4.25
N ILE A 123 33.39 -12.35 5.07
CA ILE A 123 33.51 -12.63 6.51
C ILE A 123 32.35 -11.98 7.29
N ALA A 124 31.88 -10.82 6.81
CA ALA A 124 30.71 -10.12 7.36
C ALA A 124 29.43 -10.97 7.28
N ARG A 125 29.26 -11.69 6.17
CA ARG A 125 28.07 -12.50 5.90
C ARG A 125 28.08 -13.81 6.68
N GLN A 126 29.24 -14.45 6.80
CA GLN A 126 29.41 -15.69 7.58
C GLN A 126 29.09 -15.47 9.08
N ILE A 127 29.57 -14.36 9.64
CA ILE A 127 29.33 -13.99 11.05
C ILE A 127 27.87 -13.55 11.27
N GLN A 128 27.24 -12.90 10.29
CA GLN A 128 25.82 -12.53 10.35
C GLN A 128 24.93 -13.78 10.37
N GLU A 129 25.22 -14.77 9.51
CA GLU A 129 24.48 -16.04 9.48
C GLU A 129 24.71 -16.87 10.76
N ASP A 130 25.91 -16.82 11.35
CA ASP A 130 26.18 -17.43 12.65
C ASP A 130 25.42 -16.72 13.77
N VAL A 131 25.32 -15.38 13.77
CA VAL A 131 24.54 -14.60 14.74
C VAL A 131 23.03 -14.87 14.64
N ASP A 132 22.48 -14.96 13.43
CA ASP A 132 21.06 -15.22 13.19
C ASP A 132 20.67 -16.67 13.58
N ARG A 133 21.59 -17.63 13.46
CA ARG A 133 21.41 -19.02 13.92
C ARG A 133 21.45 -19.18 15.44
N LEU A 134 21.98 -18.20 16.17
CA LEU A 134 22.22 -18.32 17.61
C LEU A 134 21.02 -17.96 18.48
N GLY A 135 19.89 -17.53 17.89
CA GLY A 135 18.57 -17.53 18.52
C GLY A 135 18.51 -17.03 19.96
N PHE A 136 19.01 -15.84 20.24
CA PHE A 136 19.06 -15.32 21.60
C PHE A 136 17.85 -14.46 21.97
N GLN A 137 17.28 -14.73 23.14
CA GLN A 137 16.40 -13.83 23.89
C GLN A 137 17.20 -13.22 25.06
N LEU A 138 17.13 -11.90 25.22
CA LEU A 138 17.76 -11.18 26.33
C LEU A 138 17.41 -11.82 27.69
N LYS A 139 18.37 -12.50 28.32
CA LYS A 139 18.36 -12.73 29.77
C LYS A 139 18.84 -11.46 30.48
N GLY A 140 18.12 -10.36 30.29
CA GLY A 140 18.17 -9.24 31.23
C GLY A 140 17.38 -9.64 32.46
N ASN A 141 17.95 -9.47 33.66
CA ASN A 141 17.13 -9.50 34.86
C ASN A 141 16.30 -8.20 34.88
N PHE A 142 15.10 -8.26 34.30
CA PHE A 142 14.17 -7.12 34.23
C PHE A 142 13.37 -6.94 35.52
N ASP A 143 13.71 -7.64 36.61
CA ASP A 143 12.96 -7.56 37.87
C ASP A 143 13.12 -6.19 38.56
N LYS A 144 14.13 -5.39 38.19
CA LYS A 144 14.38 -4.04 38.76
C LYS A 144 14.82 -3.03 37.69
N PRO A 145 13.92 -2.59 36.79
CA PRO A 145 14.29 -1.62 35.76
C PRO A 145 14.66 -0.28 36.39
N GLN A 146 15.86 0.22 36.10
CA GLN A 146 16.34 1.53 36.51
C GLN A 146 16.23 2.52 35.34
N VAL A 147 15.57 3.64 35.59
CA VAL A 147 15.41 4.75 34.65
C VAL A 147 16.40 5.84 35.05
N THR A 148 17.29 6.19 34.13
CA THR A 148 18.20 7.33 34.28
C THR A 148 17.77 8.46 33.35
N ILE A 149 17.43 9.62 33.92
CA ILE A 149 17.13 10.85 33.20
C ILE A 149 18.27 11.83 33.46
N GLY A 150 19.08 12.09 32.43
CA GLY A 150 20.19 13.05 32.46
C GLY A 150 19.87 14.30 31.65
N VAL A 151 20.13 15.48 32.21
CA VAL A 151 20.07 16.76 31.48
C VAL A 151 21.51 17.18 31.15
N LYS A 152 21.82 17.23 29.85
CA LYS A 152 23.09 17.72 29.32
C LYS A 152 22.88 19.03 28.58
N ILE A 153 23.61 20.08 28.94
CA ILE A 153 23.65 21.34 28.19
C ILE A 153 25.09 21.58 27.71
N PHE A 154 25.27 21.77 26.39
CA PHE A 154 26.59 21.88 25.74
C PHE A 154 27.54 20.72 26.07
N GLY A 155 26.98 19.51 26.20
CA GLY A 155 27.71 18.29 26.55
C GLY A 155 28.13 18.17 28.02
N ASN A 156 27.84 19.17 28.86
CA ASN A 156 28.03 19.13 30.31
C ASN A 156 26.82 18.51 30.98
N ASP A 157 27.05 17.53 31.84
CA ASP A 157 26.02 16.98 32.73
C ASP A 157 25.66 18.01 33.79
N LEU A 158 24.42 18.52 33.75
CA LEU A 158 23.90 19.46 34.75
C LEU A 158 23.32 18.74 35.94
N ASN A 159 22.54 17.69 35.66
CA ASN A 159 21.97 16.82 36.67
C ASN A 159 21.58 15.50 36.02
N TYR A 160 21.73 14.41 36.75
CA TYR A 160 21.24 13.11 36.34
C TYR A 160 20.45 12.52 37.50
N TYR A 161 19.32 11.91 37.18
CA TYR A 161 18.44 11.26 38.12
C TYR A 161 18.34 9.79 37.71
N THR A 162 18.99 8.93 38.46
CA THR A 162 18.95 7.47 38.27
C THR A 162 18.10 6.89 39.38
N ASP A 163 17.01 6.21 39.02
CA ASP A 163 16.18 5.51 39.99
C ASP A 163 15.38 4.36 39.37
N GLY A 164 15.00 3.38 40.18
CA GLY A 164 14.12 2.29 39.76
C GLY A 164 12.69 2.76 39.45
N LEU A 165 11.84 1.88 38.90
CA LEU A 165 10.37 2.10 38.83
C LEU A 165 9.70 2.28 40.22
N GLU A 166 10.47 2.15 41.30
CA GLU A 166 10.10 2.37 42.70
C GLU A 166 10.14 3.85 43.14
N ILE A 167 9.87 4.79 42.23
CA ILE A 167 9.83 6.26 42.48
C ILE A 167 8.90 6.62 43.66
N PHE A 168 7.94 5.75 44.00
CA PHE A 168 6.99 5.96 45.09
C PHE A 168 7.38 5.35 46.45
N SER A 169 8.44 4.55 46.56
CA SER A 169 8.81 3.81 47.79
C SER A 169 9.91 4.46 48.65
N LYS A 170 10.80 5.29 48.06
CA LYS A 170 11.92 5.93 48.80
C LYS A 170 11.55 7.28 49.43
N VAL A 171 11.63 7.34 50.76
CA VAL A 171 11.27 8.50 51.61
C VAL A 171 12.06 9.79 51.26
N ASN A 172 13.31 9.67 50.82
CA ASN A 172 14.18 10.85 50.55
C ASN A 172 13.81 11.58 49.25
N GLN A 173 13.29 10.87 48.24
CA GLN A 173 12.84 11.48 46.99
C GLN A 173 11.42 12.04 47.09
N ARG A 174 10.56 11.49 47.97
CA ARG A 174 9.29 12.15 48.36
C ARG A 174 9.54 13.53 48.96
N LYS A 175 10.57 13.70 49.81
CA LYS A 175 10.93 15.03 50.36
C LYS A 175 11.40 15.99 49.28
N LYS A 176 12.19 15.52 48.30
CA LYS A 176 12.69 16.32 47.17
C LYS A 176 11.55 16.71 46.21
N LEU A 177 10.64 15.79 45.91
CA LEU A 177 9.43 16.05 45.12
C LEU A 177 8.49 17.01 45.87
N ALA A 178 8.22 16.77 47.16
CA ALA A 178 7.41 17.66 48.00
C ALA A 178 8.00 19.08 48.06
N SER A 179 9.33 19.24 48.05
CA SER A 179 9.97 20.56 48.05
C SER A 179 9.72 21.37 46.76
N LEU A 180 9.46 20.70 45.62
CA LEU A 180 9.04 21.35 44.37
C LEU A 180 7.56 21.77 44.38
N PHE A 181 6.79 21.29 45.36
CA PHE A 181 5.36 21.52 45.52
C PHE A 181 4.99 22.27 46.82
N ASP A 182 5.96 22.95 47.45
CA ASP A 182 5.81 23.73 48.70
C ASP A 182 5.15 25.11 48.47
N GLY A 183 4.67 25.40 47.25
CA GLY A 183 4.06 26.67 46.87
C GLY A 183 5.05 27.83 46.65
N LYS A 184 6.35 27.61 46.91
CA LYS A 184 7.42 28.58 46.65
C LYS A 184 7.81 28.59 45.18
N GLU A 185 8.08 29.77 44.65
CA GLU A 185 8.61 29.91 43.29
C GLU A 185 10.06 29.44 43.26
N SER A 186 10.32 28.43 42.44
CA SER A 186 11.67 27.93 42.15
C SER A 186 12.13 28.50 40.81
N SER A 187 13.09 29.43 40.85
CA SER A 187 13.72 30.00 39.65
C SER A 187 15.06 29.35 39.39
N TYR A 188 15.28 28.88 38.17
CA TYR A 188 16.57 28.38 37.69
C TYR A 188 17.02 29.23 36.50
N THR A 189 18.02 30.08 36.72
CA THR A 189 18.60 30.93 35.69
C THR A 189 20.04 30.49 35.43
N LYS A 190 20.37 30.22 34.17
CA LYS A 190 21.74 29.86 33.76
C LYS A 190 22.07 30.54 32.45
N SER A 191 23.17 31.29 32.44
CA SER A 191 23.71 31.94 31.25
C SER A 191 25.13 31.42 30.98
N SER A 192 25.46 31.20 29.71
CA SER A 192 26.79 30.74 29.30
C SER A 192 27.09 31.20 27.87
N VAL A 193 28.32 31.65 27.66
CA VAL A 193 28.93 31.70 26.33
C VAL A 193 29.27 30.25 25.95
N PHE A 194 28.70 29.76 24.85
CA PHE A 194 28.90 28.38 24.38
C PHE A 194 29.83 28.32 23.16
N LEU A 195 30.08 29.46 22.52
CA LEU A 195 30.92 29.59 21.35
C LEU A 195 31.69 30.91 21.44
N ASP A 196 33.01 30.84 21.37
CA ASP A 196 33.90 32.00 21.32
C ASP A 196 35.12 31.58 20.52
N THR A 197 35.11 31.91 19.23
CA THR A 197 36.14 31.52 18.27
C THR A 197 36.59 32.76 17.51
N SER A 198 37.89 33.00 17.49
CA SER A 198 38.52 34.02 16.64
C SER A 198 39.58 33.39 15.74
N TYR A 199 39.71 33.91 14.53
CA TYR A 199 40.71 33.51 13.55
C TYR A 199 41.22 34.73 12.80
N ASP A 200 42.48 35.05 13.01
CA ASP A 200 43.12 36.24 12.47
C ASP A 200 44.13 35.85 11.38
N VAL A 201 43.98 36.41 10.18
CA VAL A 201 44.83 36.10 9.02
C VAL A 201 45.32 37.38 8.37
N PRO A 202 46.62 37.51 8.06
CA PRO A 202 47.11 38.62 7.25
C PRO A 202 46.64 38.49 5.79
N LEU A 203 46.02 39.54 5.25
CA LEU A 203 45.70 39.65 3.84
C LEU A 203 46.97 39.92 3.02
N SER A 204 46.91 39.67 1.70
CA SER A 204 48.01 40.01 0.78
C SER A 204 48.33 41.51 0.75
N SER A 205 47.38 42.36 1.15
CA SER A 205 47.57 43.80 1.34
C SER A 205 48.32 44.17 2.63
N GLY A 206 48.61 43.21 3.51
CA GLY A 206 49.21 43.43 4.82
C GLY A 206 48.21 43.81 5.94
N MET A 207 46.92 43.96 5.62
CA MET A 207 45.88 44.24 6.62
C MET A 207 45.46 42.94 7.34
N PRO A 208 45.23 42.94 8.66
CA PRO A 208 44.72 41.78 9.37
C PRO A 208 43.21 41.62 9.10
N LEU A 209 42.81 40.43 8.65
CA LEU A 209 41.42 39.99 8.61
C LEU A 209 41.12 39.18 9.87
N ALA A 210 40.27 39.71 10.75
CA ALA A 210 39.80 39.05 11.95
C ALA A 210 38.40 38.47 11.74
N LEU A 211 38.27 37.15 11.82
CA LEU A 211 37.00 36.43 11.79
C LEU A 211 36.64 36.02 13.22
N GLY A 212 35.51 36.51 13.72
CA GLY A 212 35.00 36.24 15.06
C GLY A 212 33.64 35.57 15.01
N LEU A 213 33.42 34.59 15.88
CA LEU A 213 32.14 33.93 16.08
C LEU A 213 31.89 33.75 17.57
N VAL A 214 30.90 34.49 18.09
CA VAL A 214 30.53 34.49 19.50
C VAL A 214 29.08 34.03 19.63
N GLY A 215 28.83 33.08 20.51
CA GLY A 215 27.51 32.54 20.81
C GLY A 215 27.27 32.50 22.31
N ALA A 216 26.22 33.18 22.76
CA ALA A 216 25.79 33.23 24.15
C ALA A 216 24.35 32.75 24.28
N SER A 217 24.04 32.10 25.40
CA SER A 217 22.68 31.63 25.70
C SER A 217 22.34 31.89 27.16
N SER A 218 21.07 32.15 27.42
CA SER A 218 20.49 32.35 28.74
C SER A 218 19.17 31.61 28.82
N VAL A 219 19.02 30.78 29.86
CA VAL A 219 17.80 30.02 30.15
C VAL A 219 17.32 30.47 31.52
N ASP A 220 16.08 30.96 31.59
CA ASP A 220 15.36 31.26 32.84
C ASP A 220 14.11 30.37 32.92
N LEU A 221 14.05 29.52 33.94
CA LEU A 221 12.93 28.63 34.18
C LEU A 221 12.32 28.95 35.55
N ARG A 222 11.06 29.38 35.56
CA ARG A 222 10.31 29.61 36.81
C ARG A 222 9.21 28.59 36.96
N LEU A 223 9.25 27.84 38.05
CA LEU A 223 8.27 26.80 38.40
C LEU A 223 7.64 27.14 39.76
N THR A 224 6.33 26.98 39.88
CA THR A 224 5.64 27.04 41.18
C THR A 224 4.67 25.87 41.24
N GLY A 225 4.86 24.95 42.18
CA GLY A 225 3.94 23.84 42.42
C GLY A 225 3.31 23.96 43.80
N LYS A 226 2.04 23.62 43.94
CA LYS A 226 1.32 23.52 45.21
C LYS A 226 0.48 22.26 45.22
N ILE A 227 0.79 21.33 46.10
CA ILE A 227 -0.05 20.14 46.36
C ILE A 227 -0.93 20.44 47.57
N ARG A 228 -2.25 20.32 47.42
CA ARG A 228 -3.21 20.48 48.53
C ARG A 228 -3.61 19.14 49.13
N ALA A 229 -3.76 18.12 48.29
CA ALA A 229 -4.06 16.75 48.69
C ALA A 229 -3.36 15.78 47.74
N PHE A 230 -2.75 14.73 48.28
CA PHE A 230 -2.11 13.68 47.50
C PHE A 230 -2.19 12.36 48.24
N ASP A 231 -3.24 11.59 47.96
CA ASP A 231 -3.42 10.23 48.45
C ASP A 231 -3.56 9.29 47.24
N TYR A 232 -2.49 8.52 47.00
CA TYR A 232 -2.39 7.58 45.90
C TYR A 232 -3.28 6.35 46.09
N THR A 233 -3.62 5.98 47.33
CA THR A 233 -4.44 4.79 47.61
C THR A 233 -5.90 5.02 47.29
N ARG A 234 -6.39 6.24 47.54
CA ARG A 234 -7.77 6.66 47.26
C ARG A 234 -7.93 7.48 45.98
N TRP A 235 -6.85 7.65 45.21
CA TRP A 235 -6.82 8.49 44.01
C TRP A 235 -7.35 9.92 44.27
N LEU A 236 -7.01 10.50 45.42
CA LEU A 236 -7.36 11.87 45.79
C LEU A 236 -6.16 12.78 45.56
N ILE A 237 -6.16 13.50 44.44
CA ILE A 237 -5.02 14.32 44.01
C ILE A 237 -5.53 15.74 43.69
N ASP A 238 -5.00 16.76 44.37
CA ASP A 238 -5.26 18.18 44.12
C ASP A 238 -3.91 18.90 44.00
N ILE A 239 -3.53 19.20 42.75
CA ILE A 239 -2.23 19.77 42.39
C ILE A 239 -2.44 21.00 41.52
N GLU A 240 -1.84 22.12 41.93
CA GLU A 240 -1.78 23.37 41.19
C GLU A 240 -0.34 23.64 40.79
N GLY A 241 -0.09 24.02 39.54
CA GLY A 241 1.25 24.24 38.99
C GLY A 241 1.29 25.42 38.02
N LYS A 242 2.32 26.26 38.13
CA LYS A 242 2.65 27.33 37.19
C LYS A 242 4.05 27.10 36.64
N LEU A 243 4.21 27.29 35.34
CA LEU A 243 5.44 27.03 34.60
C LEU A 243 5.68 28.18 33.62
N LYS A 244 6.84 28.83 33.73
CA LYS A 244 7.27 29.91 32.83
C LYS A 244 8.71 29.64 32.35
N PRO A 245 8.87 28.98 31.19
CA PRO A 245 10.16 28.85 30.54
C PRO A 245 10.46 30.07 29.68
N SER A 246 11.70 30.55 29.77
CA SER A 246 12.24 31.63 28.96
C SER A 246 13.65 31.28 28.48
N ILE A 247 13.90 31.39 27.18
CA ILE A 247 15.20 31.09 26.57
C ILE A 247 15.56 32.25 25.65
N THR A 248 16.81 32.71 25.72
CA THR A 248 17.40 33.70 24.81
C THR A 248 18.75 33.19 24.36
N MET A 249 19.02 33.24 23.06
CA MET A 249 20.26 32.78 22.45
C MET A 249 20.70 33.80 21.41
N ASP A 250 21.90 34.32 21.56
CA ASP A 250 22.50 35.31 20.67
C ASP A 250 23.73 34.72 19.99
N ILE A 251 23.79 34.80 18.67
CA ILE A 251 24.94 34.41 17.85
C ILE A 251 25.39 35.64 17.08
N THR A 252 26.65 36.01 17.20
CA THR A 252 27.27 37.11 16.46
C THR A 252 28.45 36.57 15.67
N ALA A 253 28.34 36.58 14.34
CA ALA A 253 29.45 36.37 13.44
C ALA A 253 29.98 37.73 12.96
N SER A 254 31.28 37.95 13.03
CA SER A 254 31.91 39.20 12.62
C SER A 254 33.12 38.96 11.74
N MET A 255 33.23 39.72 10.65
CA MET A 255 34.41 39.80 9.79
C MET A 255 34.92 41.24 9.86
N ARG A 256 36.13 41.45 10.35
CA ARG A 256 36.69 42.79 10.63
C ARG A 256 38.06 42.94 9.99
N SER A 257 38.35 44.13 9.46
CA SER A 257 39.68 44.53 8.99
C SER A 257 40.05 45.87 9.63
N ASP A 258 41.23 45.92 10.26
CA ASP A 258 41.67 47.08 11.03
C ASP A 258 42.86 47.79 10.40
N LEU A 259 42.74 49.11 10.31
CA LEU A 259 43.81 50.06 10.02
C LEU A 259 43.97 51.01 11.22
N MET A 260 45.15 51.59 11.42
CA MET A 260 45.42 52.48 12.58
C MET A 260 44.44 53.65 12.70
N HIS A 261 43.83 54.09 11.58
CA HIS A 261 42.87 55.21 11.54
C HIS A 261 41.47 54.85 10.99
N ALA A 262 41.23 53.61 10.57
CA ALA A 262 39.95 53.17 10.03
C ALA A 262 39.71 51.68 10.32
N SER A 263 38.54 51.33 10.83
CA SER A 263 38.14 49.93 11.04
C SER A 263 36.85 49.65 10.27
N THR A 264 36.83 48.62 9.45
CA THR A 264 35.62 48.16 8.76
C THR A 264 35.25 46.77 9.24
N ALA A 265 33.97 46.52 9.45
CA ALA A 265 33.51 45.19 9.82
C ALA A 265 32.12 44.88 9.27
N ILE A 266 31.85 43.61 9.01
CA ILE A 266 30.51 43.07 8.76
C ILE A 266 30.14 42.22 9.96
N LYS A 267 28.96 42.43 10.52
CA LYS A 267 28.42 41.65 11.65
C LYS A 267 27.07 41.06 11.28
N ALA A 268 26.92 39.75 11.40
CA ALA A 268 25.63 39.08 11.38
C ALA A 268 25.24 38.74 12.82
N LYS A 269 24.15 39.34 13.31
CA LYS A 269 23.59 39.11 14.65
C LYS A 269 22.31 38.29 14.50
N THR A 270 22.28 37.10 15.08
CA THR A 270 21.10 36.21 15.11
C THR A 270 20.66 36.02 16.56
N ASN A 271 19.45 36.47 16.88
CA ASN A 271 18.80 36.28 18.17
C ASN A 271 17.68 35.24 18.02
N LEU A 272 17.63 34.30 18.95
CA LEU A 272 16.57 33.34 19.12
C LEU A 272 15.98 33.51 20.52
N TYR A 273 14.67 33.73 20.61
CA TYR A 273 13.97 33.88 21.88
C TYR A 273 12.71 33.02 21.97
N SER A 274 12.40 32.57 23.18
CA SER A 274 11.18 31.84 23.52
C SER A 274 10.73 32.28 24.91
N ASN A 275 9.45 32.57 25.07
CA ASN A 275 8.85 33.02 26.33
C ASN A 275 7.39 32.57 26.40
N SER A 276 7.08 31.66 27.32
CA SER A 276 5.71 31.20 27.52
C SER A 276 5.37 31.07 29.00
N ALA A 277 4.09 31.20 29.33
CA ALA A 277 3.58 31.04 30.68
C ALA A 277 2.34 30.13 30.68
N TRP A 278 2.36 29.13 31.55
CA TRP A 278 1.34 28.09 31.65
C TRP A 278 0.95 27.90 33.11
N ALA A 279 -0.34 27.76 33.38
CA ALA A 279 -0.83 27.44 34.71
C ALA A 279 -1.89 26.33 34.62
N ALA A 280 -1.69 25.24 35.35
CA ALA A 280 -2.53 24.06 35.33
C ALA A 280 -2.96 23.68 36.75
N HIS A 281 -4.18 23.15 36.88
CA HIS A 281 -4.74 22.72 38.14
C HIS A 281 -5.53 21.43 37.93
N LEU A 282 -5.04 20.36 38.54
CA LEU A 282 -5.57 19.01 38.41
C LEU A 282 -6.24 18.60 39.72
N LYS A 283 -7.50 18.19 39.63
CA LYS A 283 -8.26 17.59 40.72
C LYS A 283 -8.75 16.20 40.31
N LEU A 284 -8.30 15.18 41.02
CA LEU A 284 -8.77 13.80 40.90
C LEU A 284 -9.48 13.43 42.22
N ARG A 285 -10.69 12.90 42.10
CA ARG A 285 -11.49 12.40 43.22
C ARG A 285 -11.90 10.96 42.92
N GLY A 286 -11.03 10.02 43.30
CA GLY A 286 -11.24 8.60 43.01
C GLY A 286 -11.15 8.29 41.51
N THR A 287 -11.80 7.20 41.10
CA THR A 287 -12.01 6.87 39.68
C THR A 287 -13.17 7.64 39.05
N ASP A 288 -13.95 8.34 39.88
CA ASP A 288 -15.27 8.83 39.49
C ASP A 288 -15.22 10.23 38.87
N GLN A 289 -14.25 11.07 39.27
CA GLN A 289 -14.15 12.44 38.77
C GLN A 289 -12.71 12.88 38.56
N ALA A 290 -12.45 13.45 37.38
CA ALA A 290 -11.19 14.11 37.05
C ALA A 290 -11.47 15.49 36.44
N VAL A 291 -10.83 16.53 36.96
CA VAL A 291 -10.97 17.90 36.48
C VAL A 291 -9.59 18.49 36.23
N LEU A 292 -9.31 18.83 34.97
CA LEU A 292 -8.11 19.54 34.55
C LEU A 292 -8.50 20.96 34.14
N GLN A 293 -7.93 21.95 34.82
CA GLN A 293 -8.08 23.37 34.49
C GLN A 293 -6.74 23.87 33.95
N VAL A 294 -6.74 24.43 32.74
CA VAL A 294 -5.57 25.03 32.12
C VAL A 294 -5.84 26.51 31.90
N SER A 295 -4.87 27.35 32.22
CA SER A 295 -4.92 28.79 32.03
C SER A 295 -3.61 29.28 31.43
N LEU A 296 -3.72 30.21 30.50
CA LEU A 296 -2.59 30.91 29.88
C LEU A 296 -2.53 32.29 30.54
N PRO A 297 -1.56 32.59 31.42
CA PRO A 297 -1.51 33.87 32.13
C PRO A 297 -1.23 35.06 31.20
N GLN A 298 -0.46 34.84 30.13
CA GLN A 298 -0.16 35.84 29.11
C GLN A 298 -1.20 35.81 27.98
N GLU A 299 -1.45 36.95 27.34
CA GLU A 299 -2.33 37.04 26.17
C GLU A 299 -1.67 36.44 24.92
N ARG A 300 -0.37 36.65 24.76
CA ARG A 300 0.50 36.11 23.72
C ARG A 300 1.66 35.37 24.37
N ASN A 301 1.84 34.11 23.98
CA ASN A 301 2.99 33.29 24.35
C ASN A 301 3.86 33.12 23.10
N ASP A 302 5.08 33.64 23.15
CA ASP A 302 6.05 33.50 22.07
C ASP A 302 6.73 32.14 22.19
N ILE A 303 6.23 31.17 21.42
CA ILE A 303 6.73 29.80 21.47
C ILE A 303 8.15 29.77 20.93
N PHE A 304 8.38 30.48 19.83
CA PHE A 304 9.66 30.46 19.13
C PHE A 304 9.77 31.67 18.21
N SER A 305 10.87 32.42 18.32
CA SER A 305 11.10 33.56 17.44
C SER A 305 12.58 33.71 17.12
N ILE A 306 12.88 33.86 15.85
CA ILE A 306 14.22 34.06 15.29
C ILE A 306 14.26 35.41 14.60
N ARG A 307 15.28 36.20 14.94
CA ARG A 307 15.63 37.45 14.26
C ARG A 307 17.10 37.41 13.86
N SER A 308 17.40 37.54 12.58
CA SER A 308 18.77 37.64 12.08
C SER A 308 18.93 38.94 11.31
N GLU A 309 19.96 39.72 11.62
CA GLU A 309 20.21 41.04 11.05
C GLU A 309 21.69 41.20 10.70
N MET A 310 21.96 41.92 9.61
CA MET A 310 23.31 42.22 9.17
C MET A 310 23.61 43.71 9.41
N PHE A 311 24.78 43.98 9.96
CA PHE A 311 25.29 45.33 10.21
C PHE A 311 26.64 45.48 9.53
N VAL A 312 26.89 46.67 8.97
CA VAL A 312 28.20 47.08 8.50
C VAL A 312 28.70 48.17 9.42
N LEU A 313 29.90 47.98 9.95
CA LEU A 313 30.62 48.95 10.75
C LEU A 313 31.49 49.78 9.81
N THR A 314 31.14 51.05 9.65
CA THR A 314 31.92 52.06 8.91
C THR A 314 32.08 53.28 9.80
N GLU A 315 33.27 53.89 9.89
CA GLU A 315 33.52 55.11 10.69
C GLU A 315 33.04 55.00 12.16
N ARG A 316 33.20 53.82 12.79
CA ARG A 316 32.74 53.50 14.15
C ARG A 316 31.20 53.53 14.36
N ARG A 317 30.39 53.60 13.30
CA ARG A 317 28.92 53.49 13.36
C ARG A 317 28.46 52.15 12.82
N GLU A 318 27.53 51.49 13.50
CA GLU A 318 26.86 50.28 12.99
C GLU A 318 25.66 50.68 12.12
N LEU A 319 25.74 50.38 10.83
CA LEU A 319 24.67 50.61 9.86
C LEU A 319 23.98 49.29 9.54
N GLN A 320 22.68 49.20 9.76
CA GLN A 320 21.90 48.02 9.41
C GLN A 320 21.79 47.90 7.89
N GLN A 321 22.05 46.71 7.35
CA GLN A 321 21.90 46.42 5.93
C GLN A 321 20.53 45.83 5.65
N ALA A 322 19.78 46.48 4.74
CA ALA A 322 18.43 46.06 4.36
C ALA A 322 18.43 44.77 3.51
N GLY A 323 19.53 44.46 2.82
CA GLY A 323 19.65 43.30 1.95
C GLY A 323 18.75 43.41 0.70
N ILE A 324 18.18 42.28 0.27
CA ILE A 324 17.27 42.22 -0.89
C ILE A 324 15.93 42.89 -0.54
N GLU A 325 15.49 43.85 -1.37
CA GLU A 325 14.25 44.61 -1.16
C GLU A 325 12.98 43.75 -1.29
N ARG A 326 12.99 42.78 -2.21
CA ARG A 326 11.86 41.86 -2.43
C ARG A 326 11.84 40.80 -1.33
N ARG A 327 10.69 40.68 -0.65
CA ARG A 327 10.54 39.86 0.56
C ARG A 327 9.25 39.05 0.54
N TYR A 328 9.31 37.83 1.05
CA TYR A 328 8.14 37.05 1.41
C TYR A 328 7.77 37.38 2.85
N SER A 329 6.81 38.29 3.02
CA SER A 329 6.24 38.63 4.32
C SER A 329 4.76 38.27 4.37
N ASN A 330 4.40 37.36 5.27
CA ASN A 330 2.99 37.06 5.54
C ASN A 330 2.80 36.56 6.98
N SER A 331 1.57 36.59 7.45
CA SER A 331 1.12 36.00 8.71
C SER A 331 0.12 34.90 8.40
N THR A 332 0.38 33.70 8.89
CA THR A 332 -0.53 32.56 8.78
C THR A 332 -0.96 32.12 10.16
N CYS A 333 -2.27 32.13 10.42
CA CYS A 333 -2.83 31.67 11.70
C CYS A 333 -3.73 30.44 11.49
N THR A 334 -4.04 29.75 12.59
CA THR A 334 -5.05 28.69 12.65
C THR A 334 -6.40 29.16 12.09
N TRP A 335 -7.16 28.23 11.51
CA TRP A 335 -8.41 28.53 10.82
C TRP A 335 -9.43 29.23 11.74
N PRO A 336 -10.20 30.22 11.24
CA PRO A 336 -11.16 30.97 12.05
C PRO A 336 -12.16 30.10 12.83
N TYR A 337 -12.63 29.00 12.23
CA TYR A 337 -13.55 28.06 12.89
C TYR A 337 -12.93 27.36 14.11
N ILE A 338 -11.66 26.97 14.04
CA ILE A 338 -10.93 26.35 15.15
C ILE A 338 -10.70 27.39 16.26
N ASN A 339 -10.35 28.63 15.87
CA ASN A 339 -10.15 29.73 16.80
C ASN A 339 -11.44 30.06 17.57
N GLN A 340 -12.57 30.08 16.87
CA GLN A 340 -13.89 30.29 17.49
C GLN A 340 -14.29 29.12 18.40
N ALA A 341 -14.02 27.87 18.00
CA ALA A 341 -14.40 26.69 18.77
C ALA A 341 -13.57 26.49 20.05
N ILE A 342 -12.26 26.77 20.00
CA ILE A 342 -11.35 26.55 21.14
C ILE A 342 -11.14 27.83 21.95
N GLY A 343 -11.15 29.02 21.32
CA GLY A 343 -10.82 30.30 21.96
C GLY A 343 -9.32 30.65 21.93
N LEU A 344 -8.51 29.87 21.22
CA LEU A 344 -7.06 30.05 21.05
C LEU A 344 -6.72 30.12 19.56
N LYS A 345 -5.73 30.94 19.20
CA LYS A 345 -5.19 31.01 17.84
C LYS A 345 -3.67 30.85 17.88
N MET A 346 -3.12 30.04 16.98
CA MET A 346 -1.68 29.88 16.79
C MET A 346 -1.31 30.58 15.49
N CYS A 347 -0.33 31.48 15.55
CA CYS A 347 0.06 32.34 14.44
C CYS A 347 1.56 32.19 14.15
N THR A 348 1.89 32.19 12.86
CA THR A 348 3.25 32.18 12.34
C THR A 348 3.45 33.42 11.49
N ASN A 349 4.27 34.35 11.96
CA ASN A 349 4.66 35.54 11.22
C ASN A 349 6.06 35.32 10.63
N TYR A 350 6.22 35.51 9.33
CA TYR A 350 7.53 35.38 8.70
C TYR A 350 7.77 36.53 7.74
N SER A 351 9.02 36.96 7.67
CA SER A 351 9.51 37.97 6.73
C SER A 351 10.93 37.55 6.31
N LEU A 352 11.02 36.97 5.11
CA LEU A 352 12.25 36.41 4.54
C LEU A 352 12.61 37.16 3.24
N PRO A 353 13.90 37.40 2.94
CA PRO A 353 14.33 37.92 1.65
C PRO A 353 14.07 36.90 0.52
N ASP A 354 13.61 37.37 -0.64
CA ASP A 354 13.35 36.52 -1.81
C ASP A 354 14.66 36.22 -2.56
N VAL A 355 15.21 35.02 -2.32
CA VAL A 355 16.41 34.49 -2.97
C VAL A 355 16.10 33.60 -4.19
N SER A 356 14.82 33.46 -4.56
CA SER A 356 14.36 32.49 -5.58
C SER A 356 14.32 33.06 -6.99
N ASN A 357 14.18 34.38 -7.13
CA ASN A 357 13.95 35.05 -8.40
C ASN A 357 15.13 35.91 -8.87
N THR A 358 16.31 35.73 -8.27
CA THR A 358 17.56 36.25 -8.84
C THR A 358 17.90 35.41 -10.06
N GLY A 359 18.06 36.04 -11.23
CA GLY A 359 18.29 35.36 -12.50
C GLY A 359 19.40 34.32 -12.42
N LYS A 360 19.40 33.34 -13.33
CA LYS A 360 20.34 32.20 -13.38
C LYS A 360 21.84 32.59 -13.32
N ASP A 361 22.17 33.87 -13.49
CA ASP A 361 23.52 34.41 -13.50
C ASP A 361 23.96 35.08 -12.18
N VAL A 362 23.12 35.10 -11.14
CA VAL A 362 23.46 35.71 -9.84
C VAL A 362 23.37 34.68 -8.71
N GLU A 363 24.52 34.18 -8.29
CA GLU A 363 24.64 33.40 -7.05
C GLU A 363 24.44 34.32 -5.84
N VAL A 364 23.34 34.11 -5.11
CA VAL A 364 23.07 34.84 -3.87
C VAL A 364 23.66 34.09 -2.66
N PRO A 365 24.20 34.82 -1.68
CA PRO A 365 24.70 34.20 -0.45
C PRO A 365 23.56 33.57 0.36
N SER A 366 23.90 32.75 1.36
CA SER A 366 22.93 32.08 2.24
C SER A 366 21.90 33.05 2.83
N LEU A 367 20.67 32.58 3.08
CA LEU A 367 19.52 33.37 3.56
C LEU A 367 19.82 34.37 4.69
N ILE A 368 20.73 34.02 5.61
CA ILE A 368 21.16 34.83 6.77
C ILE A 368 21.95 36.08 6.35
N LEU A 369 22.63 36.04 5.21
CA LEU A 369 23.47 37.12 4.66
C LEU A 369 22.74 37.97 3.61
N SER A 370 21.55 37.53 3.15
CA SER A 370 20.79 38.20 2.09
C SER A 370 19.89 39.34 2.61
N GLY A 371 19.85 39.58 3.92
CA GLY A 371 19.06 40.63 4.56
C GLY A 371 18.47 40.19 5.90
N PRO A 372 17.68 41.05 6.57
CA PRO A 372 17.04 40.71 7.83
C PRO A 372 16.11 39.51 7.66
N VAL A 373 16.10 38.57 8.60
CA VAL A 373 15.23 37.39 8.63
C VAL A 373 14.44 37.43 9.92
N ASN A 374 13.11 37.47 9.82
CA ASN A 374 12.20 37.40 10.96
C ASN A 374 11.30 36.18 10.80
N PHE A 375 11.25 35.34 11.83
CA PHE A 375 10.36 34.18 11.88
C PHE A 375 9.84 34.03 13.31
N ASP A 376 8.54 34.11 13.51
CA ASP A 376 7.89 34.20 14.80
C ASP A 376 6.70 33.24 14.87
N VAL A 377 6.64 32.42 15.89
CA VAL A 377 5.57 31.48 16.18
C VAL A 377 5.02 31.80 17.56
N SER A 378 3.75 32.18 17.60
CA SER A 378 3.07 32.63 18.82
C SER A 378 1.73 31.92 19.02
N LEU A 379 1.40 31.68 20.29
CA LEU A 379 0.09 31.20 20.72
C LEU A 379 -0.63 32.35 21.44
N GLU A 380 -1.71 32.80 20.84
CA GLU A 380 -2.48 33.96 21.29
C GLU A 380 -3.91 33.54 21.69
N LYS A 381 -4.51 34.25 22.65
CA LYS A 381 -5.94 34.08 22.95
C LYS A 381 -6.77 34.73 21.84
N ALA A 382 -7.66 33.94 21.21
CA ALA A 382 -8.62 34.48 20.25
C ALA A 382 -9.76 35.23 20.95
N ASP A 383 -10.11 34.78 22.16
CA ASP A 383 -11.04 35.44 23.08
C ASP A 383 -10.30 35.81 24.38
N PRO A 384 -9.94 37.09 24.59
CA PRO A 384 -9.23 37.53 25.80
C PRO A 384 -9.99 37.25 27.11
N THR A 385 -11.32 37.08 27.04
CA THR A 385 -12.16 36.76 28.20
C THR A 385 -12.08 35.29 28.61
N ALA A 386 -11.65 34.40 27.70
CA ALA A 386 -11.39 32.98 27.97
C ALA A 386 -10.10 32.78 28.79
N LYS A 387 -10.19 33.02 30.11
CA LYS A 387 -9.03 32.90 31.01
C LYS A 387 -8.71 31.47 31.43
N MET A 388 -9.72 30.59 31.46
CA MET A 388 -9.57 29.20 31.90
C MET A 388 -10.25 28.24 30.94
N PHE A 389 -9.62 27.10 30.71
CA PHE A 389 -10.09 25.98 29.91
C PHE A 389 -10.24 24.78 30.83
N VAL A 390 -11.45 24.24 30.95
CA VAL A 390 -11.76 23.20 31.94
C VAL A 390 -12.19 21.94 31.21
N LEU A 391 -11.48 20.84 31.45
CA LEU A 391 -11.83 19.49 31.04
C LEU A 391 -12.28 18.70 32.26
N LYS A 392 -13.51 18.21 32.25
CA LYS A 392 -14.12 17.40 33.31
C LYS A 392 -14.44 16.02 32.76
N TYR A 393 -14.07 15.00 33.50
CA TYR A 393 -14.51 13.63 33.32
C TYR A 393 -15.32 13.22 34.55
N SER A 394 -16.44 12.55 34.32
CA SER A 394 -17.29 12.02 35.38
C SER A 394 -17.77 10.61 35.03
N TRP A 395 -17.66 9.71 35.99
CA TRP A 395 -18.21 8.37 35.98
C TRP A 395 -19.17 8.24 37.16
N ALA A 396 -20.44 7.96 36.88
CA ALA A 396 -21.47 7.79 37.90
C ALA A 396 -22.19 6.47 37.68
N GLU A 397 -22.04 5.54 38.62
CA GLU A 397 -22.76 4.28 38.67
C GLU A 397 -23.93 4.41 39.65
N ARG A 398 -25.14 4.15 39.17
CA ARG A 398 -26.37 4.05 39.97
C ARG A 398 -26.93 2.64 39.78
N GLN A 399 -27.79 2.18 40.69
CA GLN A 399 -28.28 0.79 40.77
C GLN A 399 -28.65 0.12 39.43
N ASN A 400 -29.21 0.86 38.45
CA ASN A 400 -29.60 0.34 37.12
C ASN A 400 -29.05 1.14 35.91
N GLN A 401 -28.15 2.11 36.13
CA GLN A 401 -27.64 2.96 35.05
C GLN A 401 -26.19 3.38 35.30
N THR A 402 -25.35 3.29 34.27
CA THR A 402 -24.01 3.89 34.28
C THR A 402 -23.98 5.10 33.36
N ILE A 403 -23.49 6.22 33.89
CA ILE A 403 -23.39 7.49 33.15
C ILE A 403 -21.92 7.89 33.11
N VAL A 404 -21.38 7.98 31.89
CA VAL A 404 -20.01 8.44 31.63
C VAL A 404 -20.09 9.75 30.86
N GLY A 405 -19.45 10.78 31.38
CA GLY A 405 -19.51 12.14 30.84
C GLY A 405 -18.12 12.74 30.67
N VAL A 406 -17.89 13.38 29.53
CA VAL A 406 -16.73 14.24 29.27
C VAL A 406 -17.25 15.62 28.91
N VAL A 407 -16.79 16.64 29.61
CA VAL A 407 -17.18 18.04 29.41
C VAL A 407 -15.93 18.89 29.22
N PHE A 408 -15.86 19.62 28.13
CA PHE A 408 -14.90 20.70 27.93
C PHE A 408 -15.65 22.03 27.93
N GLU A 409 -15.24 22.97 28.78
CA GLU A 409 -15.89 24.28 28.89
C GLU A 409 -14.91 25.42 29.14
N THR A 410 -15.25 26.61 28.64
CA THR A 410 -14.56 27.87 28.95
C THR A 410 -15.41 28.71 29.90
N PRO A 411 -15.31 28.51 31.23
CA PRO A 411 -16.13 29.24 32.19
C PRO A 411 -15.82 30.74 32.18
N ASN A 412 -16.85 31.57 32.40
CA ASN A 412 -16.75 33.03 32.48
C ASN A 412 -16.23 33.73 31.20
N SER A 413 -16.22 33.04 30.06
CA SER A 413 -15.94 33.63 28.74
C SER A 413 -17.20 34.33 28.20
N GLN A 414 -17.06 35.44 27.49
CA GLN A 414 -18.19 36.12 26.81
C GLN A 414 -18.85 35.21 25.76
N ILE A 415 -18.04 34.41 25.06
CA ILE A 415 -18.52 33.39 24.14
C ILE A 415 -18.44 32.03 24.85
N PRO A 416 -19.57 31.48 25.35
CA PRO A 416 -19.55 30.18 26.00
C PRO A 416 -19.24 29.10 24.97
N ARG A 417 -18.14 28.38 25.20
CA ARG A 417 -17.76 27.18 24.45
C ARG A 417 -17.96 26.00 25.38
N ILE A 418 -18.93 25.15 25.06
CA ILE A 418 -19.24 23.98 25.88
C ILE A 418 -19.40 22.77 24.97
N PHE A 419 -18.51 21.81 25.15
CA PHE A 419 -18.58 20.50 24.57
C PHE A 419 -18.96 19.50 25.65
N ARG A 420 -20.00 18.70 25.42
CA ARG A 420 -20.41 17.63 26.34
C ARG A 420 -20.62 16.35 25.55
N ALA A 421 -20.03 15.26 26.01
CA ALA A 421 -20.24 13.92 25.49
C ALA A 421 -20.67 13.03 26.66
N ASN A 422 -21.91 12.56 26.63
CA ASN A 422 -22.48 11.73 27.68
C ASN A 422 -22.93 10.40 27.08
N ILE A 423 -22.49 9.30 27.69
CA ILE A 423 -22.92 7.94 27.39
C ILE A 423 -23.68 7.44 28.61
N THR A 424 -24.92 7.03 28.42
CA THR A 424 -25.78 6.44 29.44
C THR A 424 -26.12 5.01 29.02
N ASN A 425 -25.75 4.06 29.85
CA ASN A 425 -26.00 2.64 29.64
C ASN A 425 -26.98 2.15 30.71
N GLU A 426 -28.19 1.83 30.28
CA GLU A 426 -29.26 1.20 31.06
C GLU A 426 -29.56 -0.19 30.46
N VAL A 427 -30.08 -1.12 31.25
CA VAL A 427 -30.21 -2.55 30.88
C VAL A 427 -30.89 -2.77 29.52
N GLN A 428 -31.98 -2.04 29.23
CA GLN A 428 -32.74 -2.14 27.98
C GLN A 428 -32.54 -0.97 27.02
N ARG A 429 -31.84 0.09 27.46
CA ARG A 429 -31.71 1.36 26.74
C ARG A 429 -30.27 1.86 26.79
N LYS A 430 -29.68 2.09 25.63
CA LYS A 430 -28.35 2.71 25.49
C LYS A 430 -28.50 4.05 24.82
N THR A 431 -28.03 5.11 25.47
CA THR A 431 -28.12 6.48 24.95
C THR A 431 -26.73 7.10 24.87
N ALA A 432 -26.38 7.62 23.70
CA ALA A 432 -25.18 8.42 23.49
C ALA A 432 -25.60 9.82 23.06
N SER A 433 -25.09 10.85 23.72
CA SER A 433 -25.38 12.24 23.37
C SER A 433 -24.10 13.07 23.30
N MET A 434 -24.02 13.90 22.27
CA MET A 434 -22.90 14.82 22.04
C MET A 434 -23.50 16.20 21.79
N SER A 435 -23.13 17.19 22.59
CA SER A 435 -23.58 18.57 22.45
C SER A 435 -22.40 19.51 22.32
N PHE A 436 -22.47 20.41 21.36
CA PHE A 436 -21.51 21.47 21.13
C PHE A 436 -22.24 22.82 21.10
N VAL A 437 -21.93 23.67 22.07
CA VAL A 437 -22.46 25.03 22.18
C VAL A 437 -21.31 25.99 21.93
N ASN A 438 -21.50 26.90 20.98
CA ASN A 438 -20.55 27.96 20.66
C ASN A 438 -21.32 29.27 20.45
N GLY A 439 -21.34 30.13 21.48
CA GLY A 439 -22.14 31.35 21.45
C GLY A 439 -23.64 31.06 21.29
N ASN A 440 -24.24 31.54 20.20
CA ASN A 440 -25.68 31.42 19.93
C ASN A 440 -26.07 30.13 19.20
N ILE A 441 -25.09 29.33 18.77
CA ILE A 441 -25.33 28.11 18.00
C ILE A 441 -25.13 26.91 18.92
N SER A 442 -26.14 26.03 18.96
CA SER A 442 -26.05 24.77 19.67
C SER A 442 -26.33 23.60 18.72
N HIS A 443 -25.38 22.67 18.62
CA HIS A 443 -25.56 21.40 17.93
C HIS A 443 -25.67 20.29 18.96
N LYS A 444 -26.67 19.41 18.84
CA LYS A 444 -26.85 18.27 19.74
C LYS A 444 -27.19 17.03 18.93
N ALA A 445 -26.28 16.06 18.92
CA ALA A 445 -26.52 14.73 18.36
C ALA A 445 -26.93 13.78 19.48
N ILE A 446 -27.98 13.00 19.26
CA ILE A 446 -28.50 12.00 20.21
C ILE A 446 -28.72 10.70 19.45
N GLY A 447 -28.07 9.63 19.89
CA GLY A 447 -28.31 8.26 19.44
C GLY A 447 -28.90 7.44 20.59
N MET A 448 -29.97 6.71 20.33
CA MET A 448 -30.63 5.84 21.29
C MET A 448 -30.85 4.46 20.66
N TYR A 449 -30.57 3.42 21.43
CA TYR A 449 -30.81 2.03 21.08
C TYR A 449 -31.62 1.36 22.18
N ILE A 450 -32.76 0.79 21.83
CA ILE A 450 -33.63 0.05 22.73
C ILE A 450 -33.69 -1.39 22.23
N ASN A 451 -33.38 -2.33 23.12
CA ASN A 451 -33.38 -3.76 22.82
C ASN A 451 -34.31 -4.50 23.80
N ASN A 452 -35.54 -4.72 23.35
CA ASN A 452 -36.52 -5.53 24.05
C ASN A 452 -36.70 -6.87 23.30
N PRO A 453 -37.14 -7.95 23.97
CA PRO A 453 -37.33 -9.27 23.34
C PRO A 453 -38.23 -9.26 22.10
N ASN A 454 -39.23 -8.37 22.07
CA ASN A 454 -40.22 -8.27 21.00
C ASN A 454 -40.07 -7.00 20.13
N GLN A 455 -39.14 -6.12 20.47
CA GLN A 455 -38.97 -4.83 19.80
C GLN A 455 -37.51 -4.40 19.82
N GLN A 456 -36.98 -4.12 18.64
CA GLN A 456 -35.69 -3.45 18.48
C GLN A 456 -35.92 -2.07 17.89
N GLN A 457 -35.30 -1.05 18.47
CA GLN A 457 -35.47 0.33 18.03
C GLN A 457 -34.14 1.08 18.06
N VAL A 458 -33.86 1.79 16.98
CA VAL A 458 -32.71 2.68 16.84
C VAL A 458 -33.25 4.05 16.47
N GLU A 459 -32.90 5.05 17.26
CA GLU A 459 -33.21 6.45 16.99
C GLU A 459 -31.92 7.26 16.93
N MET A 460 -31.78 8.07 15.90
CA MET A 460 -30.69 9.03 15.76
C MET A 460 -31.29 10.39 15.45
N SER A 461 -30.89 11.42 16.16
CA SER A 461 -31.34 12.78 15.92
C SER A 461 -30.19 13.77 15.99
N LEU A 462 -30.23 14.75 15.10
CA LEU A 462 -29.36 15.92 15.10
C LEU A 462 -30.23 17.16 15.29
N ASN A 463 -30.04 17.83 16.41
CA ASN A 463 -30.73 19.05 16.76
C ASN A 463 -29.80 20.25 16.52
N VAL A 464 -30.34 21.30 15.91
CA VAL A 464 -29.68 22.60 15.75
C VAL A 464 -30.57 23.64 16.42
N ASN A 465 -30.03 24.35 17.41
CA ASN A 465 -30.78 25.33 18.23
C ASN A 465 -32.08 24.74 18.79
N ASP A 466 -31.97 23.54 19.39
CA ASP A 466 -33.06 22.73 19.95
C ASP A 466 -34.17 22.30 18.98
N ARG A 467 -34.03 22.57 17.66
CA ARG A 467 -34.92 22.05 16.62
C ARG A 467 -34.35 20.77 16.02
N LYS A 468 -35.16 19.71 15.91
CA LYS A 468 -34.80 18.44 15.22
C LYS A 468 -34.59 18.72 13.73
N TYR A 469 -33.34 18.86 13.32
CA TYR A 469 -32.96 19.11 11.93
C TYR A 469 -32.95 17.82 11.11
N LEU A 470 -32.46 16.73 11.70
CA LEU A 470 -32.48 15.40 11.11
C LEU A 470 -32.89 14.39 12.18
N ALA A 471 -33.80 13.49 11.82
CA ALA A 471 -34.19 12.37 12.66
C ALA A 471 -34.32 11.10 11.82
N LEU A 472 -33.69 10.04 12.28
CA LEU A 472 -33.75 8.70 11.73
C LEU A 472 -34.33 7.79 12.81
N GLU A 473 -35.42 7.11 12.48
CA GLU A 473 -36.10 6.18 13.36
C GLU A 473 -36.21 4.83 12.65
N LEU A 474 -35.71 3.78 13.27
CA LEU A 474 -35.78 2.41 12.82
C LEU A 474 -36.46 1.60 13.91
N HIS A 475 -37.52 0.88 13.57
CA HIS A 475 -38.20 -0.03 14.48
C HIS A 475 -38.39 -1.40 13.82
N LEU A 476 -38.21 -2.45 14.59
CA LEU A 476 -38.49 -3.81 14.20
C LEU A 476 -39.27 -4.49 15.32
N ASN A 477 -40.58 -4.62 15.12
CA ASN A 477 -41.43 -5.36 16.04
C ASN A 477 -41.55 -6.80 15.59
N LYS A 478 -41.51 -7.73 16.56
CA LYS A 478 -41.60 -9.17 16.35
C LYS A 478 -42.80 -9.72 17.11
N THR A 479 -43.59 -10.55 16.44
CA THR A 479 -44.66 -11.34 17.06
C THR A 479 -44.51 -12.80 16.66
N ASP A 480 -44.39 -13.69 17.63
CA ASP A 480 -44.33 -15.14 17.39
C ASP A 480 -45.74 -15.68 17.07
N THR A 481 -45.85 -16.57 16.07
CA THR A 481 -47.11 -17.21 15.67
C THR A 481 -46.99 -18.73 15.76
N ARG A 482 -48.11 -19.47 15.74
CA ARG A 482 -48.15 -20.93 16.00
C ARG A 482 -47.23 -21.75 15.08
N ASN A 483 -47.04 -21.32 13.83
CA ASN A 483 -46.25 -22.01 12.81
C ASN A 483 -45.14 -21.12 12.21
N GLY A 484 -44.72 -20.06 12.92
CA GLY A 484 -43.85 -19.05 12.32
C GLY A 484 -43.57 -17.79 13.14
N ARG A 485 -43.06 -16.76 12.45
CA ARG A 485 -42.75 -15.44 13.03
C ARG A 485 -43.22 -14.34 12.10
N MET A 486 -43.83 -13.30 12.66
CA MET A 486 -44.18 -12.08 11.93
C MET A 486 -43.27 -10.94 12.36
N TYR A 487 -42.75 -10.21 11.38
CA TYR A 487 -41.90 -9.05 11.57
C TYR A 487 -42.56 -7.82 10.98
N TYR A 488 -42.55 -6.71 11.71
CA TYR A 488 -43.07 -5.42 11.28
C TYR A 488 -41.93 -4.40 11.25
N PRO A 489 -41.19 -4.31 10.14
CA PRO A 489 -40.17 -3.30 9.96
C PRO A 489 -40.82 -1.93 9.70
N SER A 490 -40.35 -0.91 10.39
CA SER A 490 -40.63 0.48 10.06
C SER A 490 -39.37 1.35 10.06
N PHE A 491 -39.32 2.28 9.14
CA PHE A 491 -38.25 3.26 9.01
C PHE A 491 -38.87 4.62 8.71
N TYR A 492 -38.38 5.66 9.39
CA TYR A 492 -38.75 7.04 9.12
C TYR A 492 -37.52 7.90 9.07
N LEU A 493 -37.40 8.70 8.01
CA LEU A 493 -36.39 9.74 7.87
C LEU A 493 -37.11 11.08 7.83
N SER A 494 -36.76 11.95 8.77
CA SER A 494 -37.29 13.31 8.87
C SER A 494 -36.17 14.32 8.72
N VAL A 495 -36.43 15.37 7.95
CA VAL A 495 -35.55 16.53 7.77
C VAL A 495 -36.37 17.79 8.07
N ASN A 496 -35.85 18.68 8.90
CA ASN A 496 -36.56 19.87 9.40
C ASN A 496 -37.93 19.54 10.02
N ASN A 497 -37.99 18.45 10.79
CA ASN A 497 -39.21 17.94 11.40
C ASN A 497 -40.31 17.48 10.40
N GLU A 498 -40.00 17.39 9.11
CA GLU A 498 -40.89 16.82 8.08
C GLU A 498 -40.41 15.42 7.67
N ARG A 499 -41.31 14.44 7.64
CA ARG A 499 -41.02 13.09 7.13
C ARG A 499 -40.81 13.15 5.62
N ILE A 500 -39.59 12.84 5.17
CA ILE A 500 -39.21 12.85 3.75
C ILE A 500 -39.23 11.46 3.12
N ALA A 501 -39.01 10.43 3.92
CA ALA A 501 -39.05 9.03 3.52
C ALA A 501 -39.58 8.17 4.66
N GLY A 502 -40.35 7.15 4.30
CA GLY A 502 -40.88 6.16 5.21
C GLY A 502 -40.91 4.78 4.55
N LEU A 503 -40.64 3.76 5.34
CA LEU A 503 -40.86 2.37 4.97
C LEU A 503 -41.70 1.72 6.07
N GLY A 504 -42.69 0.94 5.68
CA GLY A 504 -43.50 0.16 6.59
C GLY A 504 -43.98 -1.10 5.90
N GLY A 505 -44.12 -2.18 6.66
CA GLY A 505 -44.59 -3.42 6.08
C GLY A 505 -44.70 -4.54 7.08
N GLN A 506 -44.96 -5.73 6.54
CA GLN A 506 -44.96 -6.97 7.29
C GLN A 506 -44.22 -8.05 6.51
N VAL A 507 -43.48 -8.87 7.24
CA VAL A 507 -42.82 -10.08 6.72
C VAL A 507 -43.29 -11.24 7.58
N ASN A 508 -44.09 -12.12 6.98
CA ASN A 508 -44.61 -13.31 7.62
C ASN A 508 -43.77 -14.52 7.19
N GLN A 509 -43.06 -15.10 8.14
CA GLN A 509 -42.33 -16.34 7.95
C GLN A 509 -43.23 -17.50 8.39
N THR A 510 -43.54 -18.40 7.48
CA THR A 510 -44.29 -19.63 7.76
C THR A 510 -43.47 -20.86 7.39
N ALA A 511 -43.47 -21.87 8.26
CA ALA A 511 -42.84 -23.16 7.98
C ALA A 511 -43.87 -24.27 8.19
N LYS A 512 -44.25 -24.97 7.11
CA LYS A 512 -45.25 -26.04 7.14
C LYS A 512 -44.94 -27.09 6.07
N ASN A 513 -45.13 -28.37 6.37
CA ASN A 513 -45.01 -29.48 5.42
C ASN A 513 -43.70 -29.45 4.60
N ASN A 514 -42.54 -29.25 5.26
CA ASN A 514 -41.23 -29.18 4.60
C ASN A 514 -41.06 -28.04 3.58
N ILE A 515 -41.90 -27.00 3.65
CA ILE A 515 -41.78 -25.76 2.87
C ILE A 515 -41.61 -24.59 3.85
N SER A 516 -40.58 -23.78 3.65
CA SER A 516 -40.41 -22.49 4.33
C SER A 516 -40.77 -21.37 3.37
N GLN A 517 -41.74 -20.54 3.74
CA GLN A 517 -42.24 -19.44 2.92
C GLN A 517 -42.15 -18.13 3.69
N TRP A 518 -41.64 -17.10 3.01
CA TRP A 518 -41.56 -15.72 3.50
C TRP A 518 -42.46 -14.86 2.63
N ASP A 519 -43.62 -14.50 3.16
CA ASP A 519 -44.53 -13.55 2.54
C ASP A 519 -44.17 -12.15 3.02
N TYR A 520 -43.94 -11.23 2.09
CA TYR A 520 -43.62 -9.84 2.42
C TYR A 520 -44.54 -8.88 1.71
N MET A 521 -44.97 -7.86 2.46
CA MET A 521 -45.68 -6.70 1.96
C MET A 521 -44.96 -5.47 2.50
N ILE A 522 -44.26 -4.77 1.63
CA ILE A 522 -43.44 -3.61 2.00
C ILE A 522 -43.93 -2.41 1.20
N MET A 523 -44.24 -1.33 1.91
CA MET A 523 -44.55 -0.02 1.34
C MET A 523 -43.38 0.91 1.62
N PHE A 524 -42.91 1.59 0.58
CA PHE A 524 -41.91 2.63 0.70
C PHE A 524 -42.45 3.90 0.08
N GLU A 525 -42.41 4.99 0.83
CA GLU A 525 -42.94 6.27 0.41
C GLU A 525 -41.89 7.35 0.65
N THR A 526 -41.68 8.16 -0.38
CA THR A 526 -40.88 9.38 -0.32
C THR A 526 -41.75 10.52 -0.85
N LYS A 527 -41.26 11.76 -0.72
CA LYS A 527 -41.93 12.90 -1.37
C LYS A 527 -42.14 12.69 -2.89
N ARG A 528 -41.32 11.88 -3.58
CA ARG A 528 -41.33 11.71 -5.04
C ARG A 528 -41.82 10.38 -5.57
N VAL A 529 -41.70 9.33 -4.77
CA VAL A 529 -41.91 7.94 -5.19
C VAL A 529 -42.68 7.22 -4.12
N ARG A 530 -43.72 6.52 -4.54
CA ARG A 530 -44.43 5.56 -3.70
C ARG A 530 -44.33 4.19 -4.35
N THR A 531 -43.86 3.20 -3.59
CA THR A 531 -43.77 1.81 -4.02
C THR A 531 -44.51 0.90 -3.04
N LYS A 532 -45.14 -0.13 -3.60
CA LYS A 532 -45.81 -1.19 -2.87
C LYS A 532 -45.32 -2.50 -3.46
N THR A 533 -44.56 -3.23 -2.68
CA THR A 533 -43.98 -4.51 -3.09
C THR A 533 -44.66 -5.62 -2.32
N ILE A 534 -45.32 -6.52 -3.03
CA ILE A 534 -45.92 -7.73 -2.48
C ILE A 534 -45.27 -8.92 -3.15
N GLY A 535 -44.86 -9.90 -2.36
CA GLY A 535 -44.29 -11.10 -2.92
C GLY A 535 -44.10 -12.18 -1.88
N TYR A 536 -43.64 -13.32 -2.36
CA TYR A 536 -43.22 -14.41 -1.50
C TYR A 536 -41.95 -15.05 -2.05
N VAL A 537 -41.15 -15.56 -1.12
CA VAL A 537 -40.07 -16.49 -1.42
C VAL A 537 -40.44 -17.80 -0.74
N SER A 538 -40.43 -18.91 -1.47
CA SER A 538 -40.64 -20.23 -0.88
C SER A 538 -39.50 -21.16 -1.23
N VAL A 539 -39.03 -21.90 -0.23
CA VAL A 539 -37.99 -22.91 -0.36
C VAL A 539 -38.57 -24.24 0.09
N SER A 540 -38.61 -25.20 -0.84
CA SER A 540 -39.03 -26.58 -0.55
C SER A 540 -37.84 -27.43 -0.11
N HIS A 541 -38.11 -28.53 0.58
CA HIS A 541 -37.09 -29.52 0.97
C HIS A 541 -36.41 -30.21 -0.22
N ASN A 542 -37.09 -30.31 -1.38
CA ASN A 542 -36.50 -30.85 -2.61
C ASN A 542 -35.68 -29.81 -3.38
N MET A 543 -35.18 -28.77 -2.69
CA MET A 543 -34.43 -27.64 -3.25
C MET A 543 -35.16 -26.93 -4.41
N THR A 544 -36.50 -26.83 -4.34
CA THR A 544 -37.28 -25.97 -5.23
C THR A 544 -37.31 -24.55 -4.65
N TYR A 545 -36.80 -23.59 -5.40
CA TYR A 545 -36.86 -22.17 -5.06
C TYR A 545 -37.93 -21.52 -5.92
N MET A 546 -38.89 -20.84 -5.29
CA MET A 546 -39.87 -20.03 -6.00
C MET A 546 -39.82 -18.60 -5.46
N ILE A 547 -39.82 -17.65 -6.38
CA ILE A 547 -39.86 -16.22 -6.09
C ILE A 547 -40.99 -15.64 -6.92
N HIS A 548 -41.92 -15.00 -6.24
CA HIS A 548 -42.91 -14.13 -6.88
C HIS A 548 -42.76 -12.74 -6.28
N ASN A 549 -42.54 -11.74 -7.13
CA ASN A 549 -42.49 -10.35 -6.73
C ASN A 549 -43.38 -9.53 -7.65
N SER A 550 -44.33 -8.79 -7.07
CA SER A 550 -45.15 -7.80 -7.74
C SER A 550 -44.90 -6.46 -7.08
N MET A 551 -44.21 -5.58 -7.79
CA MET A 551 -43.89 -4.23 -7.35
C MET A 551 -44.73 -3.22 -8.14
N GLU A 552 -45.58 -2.49 -7.44
CA GLU A 552 -46.27 -1.32 -7.97
C GLU A 552 -45.47 -0.09 -7.57
N TYR A 553 -45.15 0.78 -8.52
CA TYR A 553 -44.46 2.04 -8.25
C TYR A 553 -45.09 3.20 -9.01
N ARG A 554 -45.07 4.37 -8.38
CA ARG A 554 -45.63 5.61 -8.93
C ARG A 554 -44.71 6.77 -8.62
N PHE A 555 -44.32 7.51 -9.65
CA PHE A 555 -43.62 8.79 -9.53
C PHE A 555 -44.62 9.95 -9.47
N ILE A 556 -44.22 11.11 -8.95
CA ILE A 556 -45.06 12.32 -9.04
C ILE A 556 -45.41 12.60 -10.50
N GLY A 557 -46.69 12.74 -10.80
CA GLY A 557 -47.18 13.10 -12.14
C GLY A 557 -47.20 11.94 -13.14
N SER A 558 -46.84 10.71 -12.74
CA SER A 558 -46.92 9.52 -13.61
C SER A 558 -48.11 8.63 -13.25
N THR A 559 -48.46 7.75 -14.19
CA THR A 559 -49.31 6.58 -13.93
C THR A 559 -48.59 5.59 -13.01
N THR A 560 -49.38 4.74 -12.35
CA THR A 560 -48.85 3.62 -11.58
C THR A 560 -48.37 2.55 -12.53
N GLU A 561 -47.09 2.19 -12.42
CA GLU A 561 -46.46 1.15 -13.22
C GLU A 561 -46.24 -0.10 -12.36
N ARG A 562 -46.19 -1.27 -13.00
CA ARG A 562 -46.08 -2.57 -12.36
C ARG A 562 -44.90 -3.35 -12.94
N LEU A 563 -44.09 -3.90 -12.05
CA LEU A 563 -43.02 -4.84 -12.34
C LEU A 563 -43.38 -6.18 -11.70
N VAL A 564 -43.45 -7.24 -12.49
CA VAL A 564 -43.68 -8.60 -12.01
C VAL A 564 -42.48 -9.47 -12.36
N ILE A 565 -41.93 -10.13 -11.34
CA ILE A 565 -40.82 -11.08 -11.47
C ILE A 565 -41.31 -12.42 -10.94
N ASN A 566 -41.25 -13.45 -11.78
CA ASN A 566 -41.41 -14.84 -11.36
C ASN A 566 -40.11 -15.57 -11.60
N ALA A 567 -39.62 -16.30 -10.61
CA ALA A 567 -38.50 -17.21 -10.79
C ALA A 567 -38.82 -18.55 -10.13
N LEU A 568 -38.51 -19.64 -10.83
CA LEU A 568 -38.62 -21.00 -10.35
C LEU A 568 -37.31 -21.71 -10.66
N ALA A 569 -36.66 -22.28 -9.67
CA ALA A 569 -35.52 -23.18 -9.87
C ALA A 569 -35.81 -24.51 -9.19
N GLU A 570 -35.68 -25.61 -9.92
CA GLU A 570 -35.88 -26.98 -9.41
C GLU A 570 -34.69 -27.87 -9.77
N MET A 571 -34.35 -28.77 -8.86
CA MET A 571 -33.37 -29.83 -9.05
C MET A 571 -34.08 -31.18 -8.95
N ALA A 572 -33.95 -32.01 -9.98
CA ALA A 572 -34.53 -33.35 -10.04
C ALA A 572 -33.44 -34.40 -10.28
N LEU A 573 -33.35 -35.37 -9.37
CA LEU A 573 -32.47 -36.53 -9.51
C LEU A 573 -33.31 -37.72 -10.02
N LYS A 574 -33.13 -38.10 -11.29
CA LYS A 574 -33.67 -39.36 -11.86
C LYS A 574 -32.50 -40.32 -12.15
N GLU A 575 -32.32 -40.74 -13.40
CA GLU A 575 -31.12 -41.47 -13.89
C GLU A 575 -29.94 -40.53 -14.22
N VAL A 576 -30.26 -39.26 -14.47
CA VAL A 576 -29.36 -38.15 -14.81
C VAL A 576 -29.76 -36.96 -13.94
N LEU A 577 -28.79 -36.14 -13.52
CA LEU A 577 -29.06 -34.95 -12.73
C LEU A 577 -29.63 -33.86 -13.64
N MET A 578 -30.86 -33.40 -13.36
CA MET A 578 -31.57 -32.40 -14.16
C MET A 578 -31.83 -31.14 -13.33
N TYR A 579 -31.32 -30.01 -13.79
CA TYR A 579 -31.67 -28.69 -13.26
C TYR A 579 -32.58 -27.96 -14.23
N ARG A 580 -33.64 -27.35 -13.71
CA ARG A 580 -34.56 -26.51 -14.50
C ARG A 580 -34.72 -25.17 -13.82
N ALA A 581 -34.62 -24.11 -14.60
CA ALA A 581 -34.79 -22.74 -14.14
C ALA A 581 -35.71 -21.99 -15.11
N ASN A 582 -36.79 -21.42 -14.58
CA ASN A 582 -37.70 -20.56 -15.32
C ASN A 582 -37.64 -19.16 -14.71
N PHE A 583 -37.56 -18.14 -15.55
CA PHE A 583 -37.55 -16.75 -15.15
C PHE A 583 -38.43 -15.94 -16.09
N ASP A 584 -39.45 -15.29 -15.52
CA ASP A 584 -40.36 -14.40 -16.24
C ASP A 584 -40.23 -12.98 -15.67
N LEU A 585 -40.03 -12.03 -16.57
CA LEU A 585 -40.01 -10.60 -16.26
C LEU A 585 -41.09 -9.91 -17.08
N ARG A 586 -41.95 -9.14 -16.40
CA ARG A 586 -42.94 -8.28 -17.05
C ARG A 586 -42.90 -6.87 -16.48
N SER A 587 -42.79 -5.88 -17.36
CA SER A 587 -42.74 -4.46 -17.02
C SER A 587 -43.78 -3.68 -17.81
N SER A 588 -44.72 -3.01 -17.13
CA SER A 588 -45.68 -2.15 -17.82
C SER A 588 -45.04 -0.90 -18.43
N ALA A 589 -43.97 -0.38 -17.82
CA ALA A 589 -43.27 0.81 -18.30
C ALA A 589 -42.35 0.50 -19.50
N TYR A 590 -41.80 -0.71 -19.57
CA TYR A 590 -40.89 -1.12 -20.64
C TYR A 590 -41.22 -2.53 -21.18
N PRO A 591 -42.35 -2.71 -21.89
CA PRO A 591 -42.79 -4.02 -22.38
C PRO A 591 -41.82 -4.67 -23.38
N HIS A 592 -40.94 -3.91 -24.02
CA HIS A 592 -39.93 -4.43 -24.95
C HIS A 592 -38.82 -5.26 -24.27
N PHE A 593 -38.68 -5.15 -22.95
CA PHE A 593 -37.76 -5.97 -22.16
C PHE A 593 -38.45 -7.15 -21.48
N ASP A 594 -39.73 -7.38 -21.74
CA ASP A 594 -40.44 -8.56 -21.25
C ASP A 594 -39.76 -9.80 -21.82
N VAL A 595 -39.43 -10.73 -20.93
CA VAL A 595 -38.68 -11.93 -21.28
C VAL A 595 -39.11 -13.11 -20.44
N ALA A 596 -39.20 -14.27 -21.10
CA ALA A 596 -39.31 -15.58 -20.46
C ALA A 596 -38.08 -16.41 -20.83
N LEU A 597 -37.35 -16.85 -19.81
CA LEU A 597 -36.16 -17.67 -19.92
C LEU A 597 -36.44 -19.02 -19.28
N ASN A 598 -36.35 -20.10 -20.07
CA ASN A 598 -36.42 -21.46 -19.56
C ASN A 598 -35.10 -22.18 -19.86
N GLY A 599 -34.30 -22.43 -18.81
CA GLY A 599 -33.04 -23.14 -18.88
C GLY A 599 -33.18 -24.56 -18.33
N THR A 600 -32.65 -25.54 -19.06
CA THR A 600 -32.54 -26.93 -18.59
C THR A 600 -31.10 -27.41 -18.74
N LEU A 601 -30.53 -27.96 -17.68
CA LEU A 601 -29.21 -28.57 -17.67
C LEU A 601 -29.34 -30.05 -17.28
N LEU A 602 -28.85 -30.94 -18.14
CA LEU A 602 -28.76 -32.38 -17.92
C LEU A 602 -27.29 -32.76 -17.77
N ASP A 603 -26.93 -33.38 -16.65
CA ASP A 603 -25.57 -33.84 -16.37
C ASP A 603 -25.56 -35.32 -15.99
N GLY A 604 -24.90 -36.15 -16.81
CA GLY A 604 -24.76 -37.58 -16.56
C GLY A 604 -23.80 -38.29 -17.51
N MET A 605 -23.06 -39.27 -16.98
CA MET A 605 -22.20 -40.19 -17.75
C MET A 605 -21.19 -39.53 -18.72
N GLY A 606 -20.68 -38.33 -18.44
CA GLY A 606 -19.75 -37.63 -19.34
C GLY A 606 -20.44 -36.91 -20.50
N HIS A 607 -21.77 -36.78 -20.43
CA HIS A 607 -22.62 -36.01 -21.32
C HIS A 607 -23.27 -34.87 -20.54
N LEU A 608 -23.08 -33.64 -21.00
CA LEU A 608 -23.70 -32.43 -20.46
C LEU A 608 -24.51 -31.78 -21.57
N ASP A 609 -25.82 -31.69 -21.38
CA ASP A 609 -26.77 -31.04 -22.31
C ASP A 609 -27.39 -29.81 -21.62
N PHE A 610 -27.04 -28.64 -22.11
CA PHE A 610 -27.63 -27.37 -21.69
C PHE A 610 -28.53 -26.84 -22.80
N THR A 611 -29.79 -26.57 -22.48
CA THR A 611 -30.74 -25.93 -23.38
C THR A 611 -31.30 -24.68 -22.71
N LEU A 612 -31.20 -23.54 -23.39
CA LEU A 612 -31.79 -22.27 -22.98
C LEU A 612 -32.81 -21.83 -24.03
N LEU A 613 -34.05 -21.65 -23.60
CA LEU A 613 -35.13 -21.10 -24.39
C LEU A 613 -35.36 -19.65 -23.97
N HIS A 614 -35.13 -18.74 -24.91
CA HIS A 614 -35.39 -17.31 -24.74
C HIS A 614 -36.62 -16.92 -25.56
N ASN A 615 -37.64 -16.38 -24.90
CA ASN A 615 -38.84 -15.85 -25.56
C ASN A 615 -39.09 -14.40 -25.16
N ASN A 616 -39.26 -13.54 -26.17
CA ASN A 616 -39.55 -12.11 -26.02
C ASN A 616 -40.82 -11.70 -26.79
N ALA A 617 -41.76 -12.64 -27.00
CA ALA A 617 -43.07 -12.33 -27.54
C ALA A 617 -43.89 -11.46 -26.57
N PRO A 618 -44.84 -10.64 -27.04
CA PRO A 618 -45.74 -9.88 -26.16
C PRO A 618 -46.54 -10.74 -25.16
N ASP A 619 -46.83 -11.99 -25.52
CA ASP A 619 -47.50 -12.97 -24.65
C ASP A 619 -46.51 -13.88 -23.89
N LEU A 620 -45.21 -13.75 -24.17
CA LEU A 620 -44.10 -14.60 -23.75
C LEU A 620 -44.24 -16.08 -24.12
N ARG A 621 -45.15 -16.42 -25.05
CA ARG A 621 -45.49 -17.81 -25.40
C ARG A 621 -45.39 -18.12 -26.89
N ASP A 622 -45.50 -17.13 -27.78
CA ASP A 622 -45.39 -17.36 -29.23
C ASP A 622 -44.06 -18.05 -29.60
N GLU A 623 -44.16 -19.22 -30.23
CA GLU A 623 -43.01 -20.03 -30.63
C GLU A 623 -42.16 -19.36 -31.72
N LYS A 624 -42.72 -18.42 -32.50
CA LYS A 624 -41.96 -17.71 -33.55
C LYS A 624 -40.86 -16.83 -32.95
N TYR A 625 -41.06 -16.33 -31.74
CA TYR A 625 -40.12 -15.47 -31.02
C TYR A 625 -39.12 -16.28 -30.17
N ARG A 626 -39.32 -17.60 -30.06
CA ARG A 626 -38.43 -18.50 -29.31
C ARG A 626 -37.07 -18.59 -29.99
N THR A 627 -36.04 -18.20 -29.27
CA THR A 627 -34.64 -18.45 -29.62
C THR A 627 -34.15 -19.60 -28.75
N THR A 628 -33.66 -20.67 -29.38
CA THR A 628 -33.13 -21.83 -28.67
C THR A 628 -31.62 -21.84 -28.78
N LEU A 629 -30.95 -21.89 -27.64
CA LEU A 629 -29.51 -22.12 -27.53
C LEU A 629 -29.31 -23.50 -26.91
N LYS A 630 -28.66 -24.41 -27.64
CA LYS A 630 -28.33 -25.74 -27.18
C LYS A 630 -26.82 -25.93 -27.17
N MET A 631 -26.28 -26.37 -26.04
CA MET A 631 -24.86 -26.69 -25.87
C MET A 631 -24.74 -28.11 -25.38
N ILE A 632 -24.05 -28.96 -26.15
CA ILE A 632 -23.84 -30.37 -25.82
C ILE A 632 -22.35 -30.62 -25.73
N PHE A 633 -21.90 -31.07 -24.58
CA PHE A 633 -20.56 -31.62 -24.37
C PHE A 633 -20.71 -33.12 -24.15
N ALA A 634 -20.04 -33.93 -24.95
CA ALA A 634 -20.05 -35.38 -24.79
C ALA A 634 -18.63 -35.93 -24.93
N ARG A 635 -18.20 -36.71 -23.94
CA ARG A 635 -16.94 -37.44 -23.93
C ARG A 635 -17.23 -38.94 -24.00
N ASP A 636 -16.88 -39.54 -25.12
CA ASP A 636 -16.94 -40.97 -25.34
C ASP A 636 -15.56 -41.59 -25.06
N ASN A 637 -15.52 -42.54 -24.13
CA ASN A 637 -14.30 -43.24 -23.74
C ASN A 637 -14.49 -44.74 -24.00
N PRO A 638 -13.83 -45.31 -25.02
CA PRO A 638 -14.02 -46.71 -25.41
C PRO A 638 -13.56 -47.71 -24.34
N TYR A 639 -12.73 -47.30 -23.37
CA TYR A 639 -12.29 -48.16 -22.27
C TYR A 639 -13.32 -48.31 -21.15
N ARG A 640 -14.42 -47.54 -21.21
CA ARG A 640 -15.44 -47.57 -20.16
C ARG A 640 -16.30 -48.84 -20.20
N SER A 641 -16.46 -49.46 -21.37
CA SER A 641 -17.16 -50.75 -21.53
C SER A 641 -16.34 -51.95 -21.04
N GLN A 642 -15.00 -51.82 -20.96
CA GLN A 642 -14.12 -52.87 -20.43
C GLN A 642 -14.12 -52.94 -18.89
N LEU A 643 -14.61 -51.92 -18.20
CA LEU A 643 -14.73 -51.88 -16.73
C LEU A 643 -16.04 -52.48 -16.19
N ILE A 644 -16.93 -52.98 -17.06
CA ILE A 644 -18.23 -53.56 -16.67
C ILE A 644 -18.27 -55.10 -16.80
N LEU A 645 -17.20 -55.76 -17.24
CA LEU A 645 -17.16 -57.23 -17.31
C LEU A 645 -16.49 -57.85 -16.07
N THR A 646 -17.31 -58.63 -15.36
CA THR A 646 -17.00 -59.51 -14.22
C THR A 646 -15.84 -60.49 -14.48
N PRO A 647 -15.18 -61.04 -13.44
CA PRO A 647 -13.91 -61.78 -13.55
C PRO A 647 -13.99 -63.18 -14.19
N ASN A 648 -15.14 -63.61 -14.71
CA ASN A 648 -15.35 -65.00 -15.14
C ASN A 648 -16.22 -65.09 -16.40
N SER A 649 -15.61 -65.06 -17.57
CA SER A 649 -16.14 -65.76 -18.76
C SER A 649 -15.06 -65.87 -19.83
N GLN A 650 -14.55 -67.09 -19.99
CA GLN A 650 -13.75 -67.54 -21.11
C GLN A 650 -14.63 -67.68 -22.37
N GLN A 651 -14.03 -67.36 -23.52
CA GLN A 651 -14.40 -67.76 -24.89
C GLN A 651 -15.68 -67.16 -25.52
N LEU A 652 -15.50 -66.46 -26.65
CA LEU A 652 -15.80 -67.01 -27.98
C LEU A 652 -15.23 -66.12 -29.10
N ILE A 653 -14.54 -66.79 -30.02
CA ILE A 653 -13.96 -66.27 -31.27
C ILE A 653 -15.09 -66.22 -32.31
N GLY A 654 -15.14 -65.17 -33.14
CA GLY A 654 -15.92 -65.22 -34.38
C GLY A 654 -16.50 -63.87 -34.79
N GLY A 655 -15.70 -63.05 -35.46
CA GLY A 655 -16.17 -61.85 -36.13
C GLY A 655 -15.00 -61.06 -36.64
N SER A 656 -14.82 -60.99 -37.96
CA SER A 656 -13.92 -60.07 -38.64
C SER A 656 -14.39 -58.63 -38.42
N ALA A 657 -14.16 -58.09 -37.22
CA ALA A 657 -14.21 -56.67 -36.98
C ALA A 657 -12.83 -56.12 -37.36
N GLU A 658 -12.78 -55.24 -38.35
CA GLU A 658 -11.61 -54.43 -38.64
C GLU A 658 -11.03 -53.93 -37.31
N GLN A 659 -9.74 -54.19 -37.09
CA GLN A 659 -8.94 -53.62 -36.00
C GLN A 659 -9.02 -52.09 -36.12
N THR A 660 -10.07 -51.51 -35.57
CA THR A 660 -10.22 -50.08 -35.36
C THR A 660 -9.51 -49.79 -34.06
N ASP A 661 -8.40 -49.05 -34.16
CA ASP A 661 -7.67 -48.56 -32.98
C ASP A 661 -8.68 -47.90 -32.02
N PRO A 662 -8.64 -48.17 -30.70
CA PRO A 662 -9.53 -47.52 -29.75
C PRO A 662 -9.33 -45.99 -29.82
N THR A 663 -10.40 -45.28 -30.17
CA THR A 663 -10.42 -43.82 -30.33
C THR A 663 -11.16 -43.16 -29.17
N GLU A 664 -10.47 -42.35 -28.38
CA GLU A 664 -11.14 -41.48 -27.42
C GLU A 664 -11.70 -40.26 -28.15
N ARG A 665 -13.00 -39.99 -28.01
CA ARG A 665 -13.69 -38.93 -28.75
C ARG A 665 -14.34 -37.93 -27.81
N THR A 666 -13.88 -36.68 -27.87
CA THR A 666 -14.52 -35.57 -27.16
C THR A 666 -15.21 -34.66 -28.16
N THR A 667 -16.49 -34.38 -27.95
CA THR A 667 -17.29 -33.52 -28.80
C THR A 667 -17.87 -32.35 -28.00
N LEU A 668 -17.74 -31.16 -28.55
CA LEU A 668 -18.41 -29.95 -28.08
C LEU A 668 -19.23 -29.41 -29.24
N SER A 669 -20.54 -29.29 -29.05
CA SER A 669 -21.42 -28.68 -30.04
C SER A 669 -22.22 -27.53 -29.44
N VAL A 670 -22.33 -26.45 -30.19
CA VAL A 670 -23.12 -25.27 -29.87
C VAL A 670 -24.04 -25.02 -31.04
N GLU A 671 -25.34 -25.03 -30.76
CA GLU A 671 -26.40 -24.87 -31.74
C GLU A 671 -27.29 -23.70 -31.31
N MET A 672 -27.53 -22.77 -32.24
CA MET A 672 -28.41 -21.62 -32.03
C MET A 672 -29.44 -21.58 -33.15
N THR A 673 -30.71 -21.69 -32.78
CA THR A 673 -31.83 -21.63 -33.73
C THR A 673 -32.75 -20.46 -33.40
N ARG A 674 -33.04 -19.66 -34.42
CA ARG A 674 -33.96 -18.53 -34.35
C ARG A 674 -34.91 -18.55 -35.56
N PRO A 675 -36.14 -19.07 -35.39
CA PRO A 675 -37.11 -19.24 -36.48
C PRO A 675 -37.46 -17.94 -37.20
N ARG A 676 -37.73 -16.85 -36.46
CA ARG A 676 -38.13 -15.55 -37.04
C ARG A 676 -37.12 -14.96 -38.02
N SER A 677 -35.82 -15.16 -37.78
CA SER A 677 -34.75 -14.68 -38.66
C SER A 677 -34.20 -15.76 -39.59
N LYS A 678 -34.76 -16.98 -39.56
CA LYS A 678 -34.29 -18.16 -40.31
C LYS A 678 -32.80 -18.47 -40.08
N ILE A 679 -32.30 -18.22 -38.87
CA ILE A 679 -30.91 -18.49 -38.50
C ILE A 679 -30.85 -19.85 -37.82
N ASP A 680 -30.01 -20.75 -38.34
CA ASP A 680 -29.67 -22.05 -37.76
C ASP A 680 -28.15 -22.22 -37.87
N VAL A 681 -27.45 -21.99 -36.75
CA VAL A 681 -25.98 -22.05 -36.67
C VAL A 681 -25.59 -23.19 -35.77
N LYS A 682 -24.69 -24.05 -36.26
CA LYS A 682 -24.16 -25.18 -35.51
C LYS A 682 -22.64 -25.23 -35.63
N GLY A 683 -21.96 -24.94 -34.54
CA GLY A 683 -20.51 -25.16 -34.39
C GLY A 683 -20.28 -26.49 -33.69
N MET A 684 -19.35 -27.31 -34.19
CA MET A 684 -18.96 -28.57 -33.57
C MET A 684 -17.44 -28.74 -33.61
N ILE A 685 -16.85 -28.96 -32.44
CA ILE A 685 -15.44 -29.32 -32.28
C ILE A 685 -15.39 -30.79 -31.92
N VAL A 686 -14.63 -31.57 -32.70
CA VAL A 686 -14.40 -32.99 -32.48
C VAL A 686 -12.90 -33.19 -32.26
N HIS A 687 -12.56 -33.74 -31.10
CA HIS A 687 -11.20 -34.15 -30.77
C HIS A 687 -11.16 -35.68 -30.71
N GLU A 688 -10.30 -36.28 -31.52
CA GLU A 688 -10.10 -37.73 -31.59
C GLU A 688 -8.64 -38.05 -31.28
N ASN A 689 -8.43 -38.88 -30.26
CA ASN A 689 -7.11 -39.35 -29.89
C ASN A 689 -6.99 -40.83 -30.27
N MET A 690 -6.15 -41.14 -31.26
CA MET A 690 -5.92 -42.50 -31.75
C MET A 690 -4.56 -42.98 -31.26
N LEU A 691 -4.52 -44.10 -30.52
CA LEU A 691 -3.31 -44.57 -29.84
C LEU A 691 -2.11 -44.82 -30.78
N GLN A 692 -2.35 -45.40 -31.96
CA GLN A 692 -1.31 -45.68 -32.95
C GLN A 692 -1.13 -44.56 -33.99
N LYS A 693 -2.23 -43.94 -34.43
CA LYS A 693 -2.23 -42.94 -35.53
C LYS A 693 -1.98 -41.50 -35.07
N GLY A 694 -1.90 -41.25 -33.77
CA GLY A 694 -1.65 -39.93 -33.19
C GLY A 694 -2.93 -39.13 -32.94
N VAL A 695 -2.78 -37.82 -32.85
CA VAL A 695 -3.89 -36.93 -32.47
C VAL A 695 -4.49 -36.30 -33.72
N ASP A 696 -5.82 -36.36 -33.83
CA ASP A 696 -6.59 -35.67 -34.88
C ASP A 696 -7.58 -34.69 -34.24
N HIS A 697 -7.48 -33.43 -34.65
CA HIS A 697 -8.39 -32.37 -34.24
C HIS A 697 -9.20 -31.91 -35.45
N THR A 698 -10.51 -32.13 -35.43
CA THR A 698 -11.41 -31.69 -36.50
C THR A 698 -12.42 -30.66 -35.97
N VAL A 699 -12.35 -29.45 -36.50
CA VAL A 699 -13.34 -28.40 -36.28
C VAL A 699 -14.30 -28.37 -37.46
N ARG A 700 -15.61 -28.50 -37.18
CA ARG A 700 -16.68 -28.41 -38.18
C ARG A 700 -17.60 -27.24 -37.85
N LEU A 701 -17.74 -26.31 -38.78
CA LEU A 701 -18.67 -25.20 -38.71
C LEU A 701 -19.75 -25.40 -39.77
N LEU A 702 -21.01 -25.41 -39.34
CA LEU A 702 -22.19 -25.45 -40.21
C LEU A 702 -23.02 -24.18 -39.99
N VAL A 703 -23.20 -23.40 -41.04
CA VAL A 703 -24.04 -22.19 -41.01
C VAL A 703 -25.14 -22.34 -42.04
N ARG A 704 -26.40 -22.39 -41.56
CA ARG A 704 -27.60 -22.42 -42.42
C ARG A 704 -28.31 -21.08 -42.31
N TYR A 705 -28.35 -20.37 -43.44
CA TYR A 705 -28.99 -19.05 -43.53
C TYR A 705 -30.25 -19.05 -44.42
N ALA A 706 -30.49 -20.13 -45.18
CA ALA A 706 -31.74 -20.40 -45.89
C ALA A 706 -31.86 -21.90 -46.24
N PRO A 707 -33.07 -22.41 -46.54
CA PRO A 707 -33.25 -23.80 -47.01
C PRO A 707 -32.37 -24.07 -48.25
N LYS A 708 -31.59 -25.16 -48.22
CA LYS A 708 -30.60 -25.54 -49.27
C LYS A 708 -29.42 -24.58 -49.44
N ARG A 709 -29.24 -23.58 -48.56
CA ARG A 709 -28.06 -22.71 -48.55
C ARG A 709 -27.29 -22.94 -47.25
N GLU A 710 -26.34 -23.86 -47.30
CA GLU A 710 -25.51 -24.27 -46.16
C GLU A 710 -24.06 -23.93 -46.47
N VAL A 711 -23.41 -23.16 -45.60
CA VAL A 711 -21.95 -22.98 -45.63
C VAL A 711 -21.35 -24.02 -44.69
N ILE A 712 -20.47 -24.88 -45.23
CA ILE A 712 -19.81 -25.92 -44.46
C ILE A 712 -18.31 -25.63 -44.46
N GLY A 713 -17.78 -25.32 -43.29
CA GLY A 713 -16.35 -25.19 -43.05
C GLY A 713 -15.85 -26.39 -42.26
N VAL A 714 -14.84 -27.08 -42.78
CA VAL A 714 -14.15 -28.19 -42.08
C VAL A 714 -12.66 -27.87 -42.06
N GLY A 715 -12.11 -27.72 -40.86
CA GLY A 715 -10.66 -27.65 -40.63
C GLY A 715 -10.22 -28.86 -39.83
N SER A 716 -9.29 -29.65 -40.35
CA SER A 716 -8.70 -30.79 -39.66
C SER A 716 -7.19 -30.62 -39.53
N PHE A 717 -6.66 -30.87 -38.35
CA PHE A 717 -5.24 -30.83 -38.01
C PHE A 717 -4.84 -32.20 -37.47
N SER A 718 -3.92 -32.87 -38.16
CA SER A 718 -3.45 -34.20 -37.81
C SER A 718 -1.95 -34.19 -37.54
N MET A 719 -1.57 -34.69 -36.37
CA MET A 719 -0.17 -34.86 -35.96
C MET A 719 0.04 -36.32 -35.54
N PRO A 720 0.52 -37.18 -36.45
CA PRO A 720 0.84 -38.57 -36.15
C PRO A 720 1.94 -38.68 -35.10
N ARG A 721 1.92 -39.76 -34.32
CA ARG A 721 3.01 -40.08 -33.37
C ARG A 721 4.21 -40.65 -34.14
N SER A 722 5.17 -39.79 -34.51
CA SER A 722 6.44 -40.19 -35.11
C SER A 722 7.64 -39.55 -34.39
N GLN A 723 8.81 -40.20 -34.43
CA GLN A 723 10.07 -39.62 -33.91
C GLN A 723 10.54 -38.40 -34.71
N ARG A 724 10.05 -38.23 -35.94
CA ARG A 724 10.34 -37.11 -36.83
C ARG A 724 9.13 -36.21 -36.93
N PHE A 725 9.34 -34.92 -37.20
CA PHE A 725 8.24 -33.98 -37.34
C PHE A 725 7.37 -34.30 -38.57
N TRP A 726 6.08 -34.55 -38.35
CA TRP A 726 5.07 -34.72 -39.37
C TRP A 726 3.82 -33.93 -38.98
N LEU A 727 3.41 -33.01 -39.84
CA LEU A 727 2.20 -32.23 -39.66
C LEU A 727 1.39 -32.18 -40.95
N GLU A 728 0.10 -32.47 -40.85
CA GLU A 728 -0.85 -32.33 -41.95
C GLU A 728 -2.06 -31.49 -41.50
N SER A 729 -2.30 -30.39 -42.20
CA SER A 729 -3.46 -29.52 -42.00
C SER A 729 -4.29 -29.51 -43.27
N ARG A 730 -5.59 -29.79 -43.16
CA ARG A 730 -6.55 -29.72 -44.27
C ARG A 730 -7.67 -28.76 -43.91
N PHE A 731 -7.97 -27.88 -44.84
CA PHE A 731 -9.06 -26.92 -44.73
C PHE A 731 -9.96 -27.08 -45.96
N ASN A 732 -11.26 -27.17 -45.75
CA ASN A 732 -12.27 -27.25 -46.80
C ASN A 732 -13.43 -26.34 -46.43
N LEU A 733 -13.69 -25.34 -47.27
CA LEU A 733 -14.82 -24.43 -47.14
C LEU A 733 -15.68 -24.52 -48.39
N THR A 734 -16.89 -25.04 -48.23
CA THR A 734 -17.88 -25.13 -49.30
C THR A 734 -18.94 -24.04 -49.11
N VAL A 735 -19.14 -23.27 -50.17
CA VAL A 735 -20.18 -22.23 -50.24
C VAL A 735 -21.05 -22.56 -51.46
N PRO A 736 -22.38 -22.59 -51.32
CA PRO A 736 -23.27 -22.87 -52.44
C PRO A 736 -23.05 -21.87 -53.58
N GLY A 737 -22.81 -22.37 -54.80
CA GLY A 737 -22.60 -21.55 -56.00
C GLY A 737 -21.15 -21.14 -56.29
N PHE A 738 -20.17 -21.53 -55.44
CA PHE A 738 -18.75 -21.29 -55.68
C PHE A 738 -17.97 -22.61 -55.73
N HIS A 739 -16.82 -22.62 -56.41
CA HIS A 739 -15.89 -23.74 -56.35
C HIS A 739 -15.39 -23.92 -54.90
N PRO A 740 -15.29 -25.14 -54.35
CA PRO A 740 -14.82 -25.33 -52.97
C PRO A 740 -13.42 -24.73 -52.76
N CYS A 741 -13.27 -23.97 -51.67
CA CYS A 741 -11.96 -23.47 -51.26
C CYS A 741 -11.30 -24.53 -50.39
N THR A 742 -10.20 -25.11 -50.89
CA THR A 742 -9.47 -26.15 -50.18
C THR A 742 -8.02 -25.73 -49.98
N ALA A 743 -7.46 -26.01 -48.82
CA ALA A 743 -6.04 -25.78 -48.55
C ALA A 743 -5.49 -26.97 -47.76
N THR A 744 -4.45 -27.59 -48.30
CA THR A 744 -3.72 -28.68 -47.67
C THR A 744 -2.28 -28.25 -47.46
N LEU A 745 -1.81 -28.33 -46.22
CA LEU A 745 -0.45 -28.05 -45.81
C LEU A 745 0.15 -29.31 -45.21
N ARG A 746 1.24 -29.79 -45.80
CA ARG A 746 2.02 -30.92 -45.30
C ARG A 746 3.44 -30.47 -45.02
N LEU A 747 3.89 -30.67 -43.79
CA LEU A 747 5.24 -30.37 -43.32
C LEU A 747 5.87 -31.65 -42.79
N THR A 748 7.00 -32.07 -43.38
CA THR A 748 7.67 -33.33 -43.03
C THR A 748 9.17 -33.14 -42.88
N GLU A 749 9.75 -33.77 -41.87
CA GLU A 749 11.19 -33.88 -41.70
C GLU A 749 11.67 -35.25 -42.22
N ASN A 750 12.34 -35.26 -43.38
CA ASN A 750 12.78 -36.50 -44.03
C ASN A 750 14.04 -37.07 -43.36
N SER A 751 14.97 -36.19 -42.97
CA SER A 751 16.19 -36.45 -42.20
C SER A 751 16.43 -35.28 -41.24
N THR A 752 17.27 -35.44 -40.21
CA THR A 752 17.60 -34.35 -39.28
C THR A 752 18.04 -33.10 -40.04
N LYS A 753 17.34 -31.97 -39.85
CA LYS A 753 17.57 -30.70 -40.56
C LYS A 753 17.32 -30.71 -42.08
N ASP A 754 16.59 -31.71 -42.59
CA ASP A 754 16.10 -31.82 -43.97
C ASP A 754 14.57 -31.75 -43.96
N HIS A 755 14.05 -30.54 -44.17
CA HIS A 755 12.62 -30.25 -44.09
C HIS A 755 12.01 -30.14 -45.49
N GLN A 756 10.86 -30.77 -45.67
CA GLN A 756 10.02 -30.68 -46.85
C GLN A 756 8.68 -30.03 -46.49
N PHE A 757 8.25 -29.11 -47.33
CA PHE A 757 6.99 -28.40 -47.23
C PHE A 757 6.22 -28.58 -48.54
N ASP A 758 4.97 -29.03 -48.45
CA ASP A 758 4.05 -29.12 -49.58
C ASP A 758 2.74 -28.40 -49.23
N PHE A 759 2.43 -27.36 -49.99
CA PHE A 759 1.18 -26.64 -49.90
C PHE A 759 0.39 -26.81 -51.21
N LYS A 760 -0.88 -27.19 -51.09
CA LYS A 760 -1.82 -27.29 -52.20
C LYS A 760 -3.07 -26.51 -51.84
N GLY A 761 -3.33 -25.42 -52.55
CA GLY A 761 -4.52 -24.58 -52.36
C GLY A 761 -5.35 -24.51 -53.64
N VAL A 762 -6.68 -24.48 -53.49
CA VAL A 762 -7.65 -24.10 -54.51
C VAL A 762 -8.57 -23.05 -53.92
N TRP A 763 -8.75 -21.94 -54.63
CA TRP A 763 -9.57 -20.80 -54.19
C TRP A 763 -10.96 -20.88 -54.84
N PHE A 764 -11.90 -20.10 -54.30
CA PHE A 764 -13.26 -19.99 -54.87
C PHE A 764 -13.28 -19.56 -56.35
N THR A 765 -12.21 -18.92 -56.82
CA THR A 765 -12.00 -18.41 -58.18
C THR A 765 -11.33 -19.43 -59.12
N GLU A 766 -11.24 -20.70 -58.74
CA GLU A 766 -10.54 -21.78 -59.49
C GLU A 766 -9.04 -21.56 -59.71
N HIS A 767 -8.47 -20.54 -59.07
CA HIS A 767 -7.02 -20.40 -59.02
C HIS A 767 -6.48 -21.48 -58.10
N ALA A 768 -5.40 -22.15 -58.51
CA ALA A 768 -4.70 -23.14 -57.74
C ALA A 768 -3.25 -22.68 -57.52
N ALA A 769 -2.72 -22.99 -56.35
CA ALA A 769 -1.33 -22.78 -55.99
C ALA A 769 -0.79 -24.04 -55.36
N ASN A 770 0.13 -24.69 -56.08
CA ASN A 770 0.86 -25.83 -55.58
C ASN A 770 2.28 -25.37 -55.33
N VAL A 771 2.67 -25.26 -54.06
CA VAL A 771 4.00 -24.82 -53.65
C VAL A 771 4.67 -25.97 -52.91
N SER A 772 5.71 -26.55 -53.50
CA SER A 772 6.56 -27.54 -52.87
C SER A 772 7.94 -26.93 -52.63
N GLY A 773 8.51 -27.20 -51.47
CA GLY A 773 9.80 -26.66 -51.09
C GLY A 773 10.58 -27.66 -50.24
N TRP A 774 11.88 -27.58 -50.33
CA TRP A 774 12.75 -28.31 -49.42
C TRP A 774 13.89 -27.42 -48.95
N TYR A 775 14.28 -27.62 -47.70
CA TYR A 775 15.31 -26.87 -47.02
C TYR A 775 16.27 -27.82 -46.33
N LYS A 776 17.57 -27.68 -46.62
CA LYS A 776 18.64 -28.41 -45.96
C LYS A 776 19.61 -27.45 -45.30
N ASP A 777 19.87 -27.70 -44.02
CA ASP A 777 20.94 -27.07 -43.26
C ASP A 777 22.08 -28.08 -43.05
N ARG A 778 23.29 -27.76 -43.55
CA ARG A 778 24.53 -28.52 -43.31
C ARG A 778 25.60 -27.67 -42.63
N SER A 779 25.19 -26.65 -41.87
CA SER A 779 26.12 -25.76 -41.20
C SER A 779 26.90 -26.46 -40.09
N SER A 780 28.20 -26.15 -39.99
CA SER A 780 29.13 -26.56 -38.94
C SER A 780 29.73 -25.32 -38.27
N ASN A 781 30.54 -25.50 -37.22
CA ASN A 781 31.19 -24.38 -36.52
C ASN A 781 32.13 -23.55 -37.40
N VAL A 782 32.63 -24.13 -38.50
CA VAL A 782 33.60 -23.47 -39.40
C VAL A 782 32.90 -22.91 -40.65
N LYS A 783 31.76 -23.50 -41.07
CA LYS A 783 31.12 -23.19 -42.34
C LYS A 783 29.61 -23.22 -42.24
N TYR A 784 28.95 -22.13 -42.62
CA TYR A 784 27.49 -22.09 -42.75
C TYR A 784 27.10 -22.48 -44.17
N TYR A 785 26.19 -23.46 -44.28
CA TYR A 785 25.69 -23.95 -45.56
C TYR A 785 24.19 -24.17 -45.49
N HIS A 786 23.45 -23.25 -46.10
CA HIS A 786 22.00 -23.34 -46.23
C HIS A 786 21.62 -23.49 -47.69
N TYR A 787 20.76 -24.46 -47.97
CA TYR A 787 20.29 -24.75 -49.31
C TYR A 787 18.78 -24.95 -49.31
N ALA A 788 18.08 -24.04 -50.00
CA ALA A 788 16.64 -24.10 -50.16
C ALA A 788 16.29 -24.19 -51.66
N LYS A 789 15.31 -25.04 -51.97
CA LYS A 789 14.62 -24.99 -53.27
C LYS A 789 13.14 -24.84 -53.05
N LEU A 790 12.51 -24.10 -53.95
CA LEU A 790 11.09 -23.87 -53.99
C LEU A 790 10.60 -24.05 -55.43
N ALA A 791 9.54 -24.82 -55.61
CA ALA A 791 8.82 -24.98 -56.85
C ALA A 791 7.37 -24.57 -56.59
N ALA A 792 6.90 -23.57 -57.31
CA ALA A 792 5.54 -23.07 -57.21
C ALA A 792 4.87 -23.11 -58.59
N GLN A 793 3.69 -23.69 -58.65
CA GLN A 793 2.79 -23.63 -59.79
C GLN A 793 1.58 -22.80 -59.36
N ILE A 794 1.42 -21.63 -59.96
CA ILE A 794 0.38 -20.65 -59.59
C ILE A 794 -0.36 -20.25 -60.85
N GLY A 795 -1.70 -20.35 -60.84
CA GLY A 795 -2.54 -19.92 -61.96
C GLY A 795 -3.93 -20.51 -61.87
N LEU A 796 -4.68 -20.48 -62.97
CA LEU A 796 -5.92 -21.26 -63.06
C LEU A 796 -5.54 -22.74 -63.13
N THR A 797 -6.41 -23.64 -62.65
CA THR A 797 -6.20 -25.10 -62.75
C THR A 797 -5.86 -25.58 -64.18
N ASN A 798 -6.28 -24.83 -65.20
CA ASN A 798 -6.08 -25.15 -66.62
C ASN A 798 -4.89 -24.39 -67.26
N SER A 799 -4.29 -23.42 -66.57
CA SER A 799 -3.15 -22.62 -67.05
C SER A 799 -2.31 -22.14 -65.86
N THR A 800 -1.32 -22.94 -65.48
CA THR A 800 -0.42 -22.66 -64.36
C THR A 800 0.90 -22.09 -64.84
N ARG A 801 1.36 -21.02 -64.19
CA ARG A 801 2.71 -20.47 -64.37
C ARG A 801 3.66 -21.13 -63.39
N GLU A 802 4.83 -21.50 -63.86
CA GLU A 802 5.84 -22.18 -63.05
C GLU A 802 6.92 -21.21 -62.58
N LEU A 803 7.21 -21.26 -61.28
CA LEU A 803 8.28 -20.54 -60.62
C LEU A 803 9.17 -21.56 -59.89
N PHE A 804 10.45 -21.61 -60.24
CA PHE A 804 11.45 -22.41 -59.56
C PHE A 804 12.49 -21.49 -58.92
N GLY A 805 12.55 -21.45 -57.59
CA GLY A 805 13.55 -20.71 -56.82
C GLY A 805 14.59 -21.64 -56.20
N VAL A 806 15.84 -21.24 -56.26
CA VAL A 806 16.97 -21.92 -55.62
C VAL A 806 17.79 -20.88 -54.87
N MET A 807 17.91 -21.06 -53.56
CA MET A 807 18.71 -20.20 -52.69
C MET A 807 19.84 -21.03 -52.07
N LYS A 808 21.07 -20.57 -52.28
CA LYS A 808 22.29 -21.12 -51.69
C LYS A 808 22.97 -20.02 -50.92
N TYR A 809 23.16 -20.23 -49.63
CA TYR A 809 23.93 -19.36 -48.77
C TYR A 809 25.13 -20.13 -48.21
N ILE A 810 26.32 -19.61 -48.48
CA ILE A 810 27.60 -20.19 -48.05
C ILE A 810 28.42 -19.10 -47.40
N GLN A 811 28.82 -19.30 -46.14
CA GLN A 811 29.75 -18.43 -45.43
C GLN A 811 30.90 -19.27 -44.90
N ASP A 812 32.10 -18.87 -45.29
CA ASP A 812 33.40 -19.41 -44.89
C ASP A 812 34.30 -18.25 -44.40
N GLU A 813 35.45 -18.53 -43.79
CA GLU A 813 36.29 -17.50 -43.15
C GLU A 813 36.72 -16.37 -44.10
N HIS A 814 36.83 -16.67 -45.41
CA HIS A 814 37.31 -15.73 -46.42
C HIS A 814 36.26 -15.39 -47.51
N ASP A 815 35.13 -16.08 -47.57
CA ASP A 815 34.13 -15.94 -48.64
C ASP A 815 32.70 -16.02 -48.08
N ASN A 816 31.92 -14.97 -48.32
CA ASN A 816 30.50 -14.91 -47.98
C ASN A 816 29.70 -14.74 -49.28
N ARG A 817 28.96 -15.79 -49.66
CA ARG A 817 28.26 -15.88 -50.94
C ARG A 817 26.79 -16.25 -50.73
N LEU A 818 25.91 -15.35 -51.14
CA LEU A 818 24.49 -15.60 -51.31
C LEU A 818 24.16 -15.67 -52.80
N SER A 819 23.62 -16.79 -53.26
CA SER A 819 23.11 -16.97 -54.62
C SER A 819 21.64 -17.32 -54.56
N ILE A 820 20.81 -16.44 -55.13
CA ILE A 820 19.39 -16.66 -55.32
C ILE A 820 19.15 -16.70 -56.82
N ASN A 821 18.82 -17.88 -57.32
CA ASN A 821 18.47 -18.08 -58.73
C ASN A 821 16.99 -18.45 -58.78
N ALA A 822 16.20 -17.70 -59.55
CA ALA A 822 14.80 -17.98 -59.80
C ALA A 822 14.58 -18.16 -61.30
N MET A 823 13.78 -19.13 -61.69
CA MET A 823 13.33 -19.33 -63.05
C MET A 823 11.83 -19.16 -63.08
N PHE A 824 11.37 -18.10 -63.73
CA PHE A 824 9.95 -17.80 -63.91
C PHE A 824 9.61 -17.97 -65.38
N GLU A 825 8.67 -18.85 -65.72
CA GLU A 825 8.28 -19.14 -67.11
C GLU A 825 9.48 -19.43 -68.04
N LYS A 826 10.43 -20.25 -67.57
CA LYS A 826 11.69 -20.59 -68.28
C LYS A 826 12.64 -19.39 -68.51
N LYS A 827 12.35 -18.20 -67.99
CA LYS A 827 13.26 -17.05 -67.99
C LYS A 827 14.10 -17.08 -66.69
N PRO A 828 15.44 -17.12 -66.76
CA PRO A 828 16.30 -17.14 -65.58
C PRO A 828 16.52 -15.72 -65.03
N TYR A 829 16.39 -15.60 -63.72
CA TYR A 829 16.70 -14.43 -62.90
C TYR A 829 17.68 -14.87 -61.81
N GLY A 830 18.68 -14.05 -61.52
CA GLY A 830 19.72 -14.39 -60.55
C GLY A 830 20.19 -13.16 -59.79
N ILE A 831 20.32 -13.29 -58.48
CA ILE A 831 21.02 -12.31 -57.64
C ILE A 831 22.14 -13.08 -56.95
N ILE A 832 23.38 -12.65 -57.19
CA ILE A 832 24.56 -13.17 -56.53
C ILE A 832 25.21 -12.01 -55.77
N LEU A 833 25.23 -12.12 -54.45
CA LEU A 833 26.00 -11.24 -53.58
C LEU A 833 27.21 -12.02 -53.11
N GLN A 834 28.41 -11.52 -53.40
CA GLN A 834 29.64 -12.14 -52.96
C GLN A 834 30.57 -11.11 -52.33
N HIS A 835 31.03 -11.41 -51.13
CA HIS A 835 32.03 -10.64 -50.40
C HIS A 835 33.20 -11.56 -50.07
N THR A 836 34.36 -11.26 -50.65
CA THR A 836 35.57 -12.08 -50.52
C THR A 836 36.71 -11.22 -49.99
N GLN A 837 37.39 -11.68 -48.93
CA GLN A 837 38.50 -10.96 -48.30
C GLN A 837 39.82 -11.69 -48.62
N GLN A 838 40.68 -11.06 -49.44
CA GLN A 838 42.00 -11.60 -49.77
C GLN A 838 43.10 -10.88 -48.99
N ILE A 839 44.04 -11.65 -48.41
CA ILE A 839 45.07 -11.17 -47.47
C ILE A 839 46.03 -10.13 -48.10
N ALA A 840 46.26 -10.17 -49.43
CA ALA A 840 47.25 -9.31 -50.11
C ALA A 840 46.67 -8.19 -50.99
N ASN A 841 45.41 -8.27 -51.46
CA ASN A 841 44.85 -7.40 -52.50
C ASN A 841 43.54 -6.68 -52.10
N GLY A 842 43.21 -6.64 -50.81
CA GLY A 842 42.02 -5.95 -50.29
C GLY A 842 40.72 -6.77 -50.37
N THR A 843 39.64 -6.17 -49.88
CA THR A 843 38.28 -6.76 -49.89
C THR A 843 37.60 -6.53 -51.24
N LYS A 844 37.11 -7.60 -51.89
CA LYS A 844 36.30 -7.52 -53.10
C LYS A 844 34.84 -7.83 -52.76
N SER A 845 34.01 -6.80 -52.82
CA SER A 845 32.54 -6.95 -52.74
C SER A 845 31.97 -6.73 -54.13
N TYR A 846 31.19 -7.67 -54.65
CA TYR A 846 30.39 -7.39 -55.83
C TYR A 846 28.99 -8.00 -55.72
N ALA A 847 28.03 -7.26 -56.24
CA ALA A 847 26.66 -7.68 -56.43
C ALA A 847 26.45 -7.85 -57.93
N MET A 848 26.03 -9.05 -58.34
CA MET A 848 25.64 -9.32 -59.71
C MET A 848 24.15 -9.64 -59.75
N VAL A 849 23.42 -8.84 -60.52
CA VAL A 849 22.03 -9.12 -60.86
C VAL A 849 22.01 -9.58 -62.31
N GLN A 850 21.53 -10.80 -62.55
CA GLN A 850 21.32 -11.38 -63.85
C GLN A 850 19.81 -11.38 -64.11
N TRP A 851 19.40 -10.69 -65.17
CA TRP A 851 18.07 -10.83 -65.74
C TRP A 851 18.22 -11.02 -67.24
N LYS A 852 17.24 -11.66 -67.87
CA LYS A 852 17.18 -11.77 -69.32
C LYS A 852 16.41 -10.56 -69.86
N ASP A 853 17.12 -9.61 -70.48
CA ASP A 853 16.49 -8.59 -71.35
C ASP A 853 15.96 -9.27 -72.63
N GLU A 854 14.82 -8.77 -73.13
CA GLU A 854 14.10 -9.32 -74.29
C GLU A 854 14.82 -9.18 -75.62
#